data_AF-A0A8T9SGJ3-F1
#
_entry.id   AF-A0A8T9SGJ3-F1
#
_cell.length_a   1.000
_cell.length_b   1.000
_cell.length_c   1.000
_cell.angle_alpha   90.00
_cell.angle_beta   90.00
_cell.angle_gamma   90.00
#
_symmetry.space_group_name_H-M   'P 1'
#
loop_
_entity.id
_entity.type
_entity.pdbx_description
1 polymer ?
#
loop_
_entity_poly.entity_id
_entity_poly.type
_entity_poly.pdbx_seq_one_letter_code
_entity_poly.pdbx_strand_id
1 'polypeptide(L)'
;MMRRYQPRPATPQSSARSSARQGVARVGRLLLALLGLSAAAQAQQLDSPFFRADAEAKAAAAASPLSAALFHAQPLTLDVAGLRAALATAPPEAQAGAAPLVLALPLPNGSLGRFALRNAPVMAPALAARFPDITTYAGVGLDDPAATVRLDLTPAGFHAQVLTGNGNSFYIDPVSRTDARHYLGFYKKDMNRAAAGSALVCAFDPKKDGTKAKAARAVPSIAQRTASVLSSGPQLRTYRLALACTPEYAATKGNTMAGVMAGEVTTVNRVVGVYEKELAVRMVLIANNNQLIFLTGGTAPPVPYTNNNGDLMLDQNKTNINTIIGVNNYDIGHVVSTGGGGVAYLGVVCDNADKARGVTGSISPVGDAFDIDYVAHEMGHQFGGNHTFNNDNAGSCDGNRNASTAYEPGSGSTIMAYAGICGPSNNLQPNSDAIFHTANYQEMRAFIDGTTCSVNAATGNTAPVVTTVPASGKVLPIGTPFKLTAGATDAENDALTYMWEELDLGPSGSPNAAQVPGQTIPLFRSFTPSTAPTRYFPRLPSLLNNTTVLGERLPTVTRPLNFRVTVRDQHSGPVGVIGGVNYSSTVSLSSSAAAGPFVVQYPNTAVTWTGGAAQTVTWDVAGTNLAPVSCATVNIRISLDGGLTYPTVLAQNVPNNGSAVVVAPSPTTTQSQARLMVEAADNYFFDISDANFTISPPAVGPTITSFTPTGGLAGTVVTVLGSNFTGATAVAFNGTSAASFTVVSATQLTATVAAGTTTGTITVTAPTGTGTSATPFVVGAPPTITSFTPASGTIGTPVVITGTNFTGATQVRFNTAAAVAFTVNSATQITATVPTGATTGPIAVTTPVSTAVSANPFTVILPPTITSFSPPAGQPGTVVVVTGTGFTGTTQVTFNGTVAPVFTVNSATQITVTVPTGATTGPVAVTATGGTATSSFNFNVQPVNDACANAIAISCGQTVTGTTVNASDAGDPTGTCVADIDAGGVFYTIVGTGTNITVSTCNAGTDFDTKLFVYSGACGAYVCEGGNDDGPSCNLNGGVSSEVTFTALAGTTYRIFVTGFNGDEGTFVLRATCASPPPTIAQLSPASGPVGTTVTITGTDFTGATAVRFNGLRATYTVNSATSITATVPTGATTGDVFVATPNGASNGSLFTVTAISATANAAKSEFSVWPNPIAAKGTLHLTLALPAKSASLALRNVLGQLVSTRTFSGSTAELSTAGLAAGTYLLTVQTEGRAPSVQRVVVE
;
A
#
# COMPACT_ATOMS: atom_id res chain seq x y z
N MET A 1 -61.44 -7.39 10.59
CA MET A 1 -61.57 -8.85 10.79
C MET A 1 -60.23 -9.40 11.26
N MET A 2 -60.19 -10.16 12.37
CA MET A 2 -58.95 -10.80 12.82
C MET A 2 -58.74 -12.15 12.12
N ARG A 3 -57.53 -12.42 11.61
CA ARG A 3 -57.01 -13.78 11.44
C ARG A 3 -55.59 -13.84 12.00
N ARG A 4 -55.37 -14.80 12.91
CA ARG A 4 -54.06 -15.08 13.52
C ARG A 4 -53.15 -15.73 12.47
N TYR A 5 -51.89 -15.31 12.43
CA TYR A 5 -50.82 -16.03 11.74
C TYR A 5 -49.88 -16.62 12.79
N GLN A 6 -49.64 -17.93 12.75
CA GLN A 6 -48.63 -18.57 13.60
C GLN A 6 -47.27 -18.57 12.88
N PRO A 7 -46.15 -18.27 13.58
CA PRO A 7 -44.83 -18.40 12.99
C PRO A 7 -44.37 -19.87 12.94
N ARG A 8 -43.75 -20.28 11.82
CA ARG A 8 -42.93 -21.50 11.76
C ARG A 8 -41.50 -21.18 12.22
N PRO A 9 -40.79 -22.12 12.90
CA PRO A 9 -39.42 -21.90 13.34
C PRO A 9 -38.44 -21.94 12.17
N ALA A 10 -37.40 -21.11 12.24
CA ALA A 10 -36.29 -21.10 11.28
C ALA A 10 -35.28 -22.20 11.61
N THR A 11 -34.84 -22.94 10.58
CA THR A 11 -33.66 -23.81 10.65
C THR A 11 -32.37 -23.01 10.35
N PRO A 12 -31.26 -23.26 11.05
CA PRO A 12 -30.01 -22.55 10.80
C PRO A 12 -29.29 -23.10 9.57
N GLN A 13 -28.96 -22.25 8.60
CA GLN A 13 -28.01 -22.58 7.54
C GLN A 13 -26.61 -22.06 7.88
N SER A 14 -25.61 -22.89 7.57
CA SER A 14 -24.22 -22.73 7.94
C SER A 14 -23.50 -21.62 7.17
N SER A 15 -22.56 -20.98 7.86
CA SER A 15 -21.64 -19.99 7.30
C SER A 15 -20.64 -20.63 6.33
N ALA A 16 -20.64 -20.19 5.06
CA ALA A 16 -19.58 -20.52 4.12
C ALA A 16 -19.32 -19.39 3.10
N ARG A 17 -18.11 -18.82 3.17
CA ARG A 17 -17.37 -18.08 2.12
C ARG A 17 -17.89 -16.70 1.66
N SER A 18 -17.10 -15.67 1.95
CA SER A 18 -17.07 -14.39 1.22
C SER A 18 -15.63 -13.94 0.89
N SER A 19 -14.90 -14.76 0.13
CA SER A 19 -13.55 -14.43 -0.39
C SER A 19 -13.63 -13.59 -1.67
N ALA A 20 -14.20 -12.37 -1.60
CA ALA A 20 -14.36 -11.47 -2.75
C ALA A 20 -14.46 -9.97 -2.33
N ARG A 21 -13.50 -9.47 -1.54
CA ARG A 21 -13.43 -8.05 -1.11
C ARG A 21 -12.00 -7.47 -1.12
N GLN A 22 -11.24 -7.67 -2.20
CA GLN A 22 -9.89 -7.07 -2.34
C GLN A 22 -9.75 -5.98 -3.43
N GLY A 23 -10.79 -5.73 -4.24
CA GLY A 23 -10.73 -4.73 -5.33
C GLY A 23 -10.86 -3.26 -4.91
N VAL A 24 -11.55 -2.97 -3.78
CA VAL A 24 -11.94 -1.58 -3.41
C VAL A 24 -10.92 -0.90 -2.47
N ALA A 25 -9.99 -1.65 -1.88
CA ALA A 25 -9.11 -1.19 -0.80
C ALA A 25 -7.95 -0.26 -1.23
N ARG A 26 -7.80 0.08 -2.52
CA ARG A 26 -6.69 0.92 -3.01
C ARG A 26 -6.99 2.43 -3.05
N VAL A 27 -8.25 2.86 -3.22
CA VAL A 27 -8.59 4.29 -3.33
C VAL A 27 -8.69 4.95 -1.95
N GLY A 28 -9.26 4.27 -0.95
CA GLY A 28 -9.38 4.78 0.43
C GLY A 28 -8.05 4.93 1.19
N ARG A 29 -6.90 4.50 0.63
CA ARG A 29 -5.59 4.60 1.29
C ARG A 29 -4.91 5.96 1.14
N LEU A 30 -5.32 6.80 0.20
CA LEU A 30 -4.69 8.10 -0.04
C LEU A 30 -5.28 9.22 0.83
N LEU A 31 -6.59 9.18 1.14
CA LEU A 31 -7.24 10.20 1.97
C LEU A 31 -6.74 10.23 3.43
N LEU A 32 -6.41 9.07 4.02
CA LEU A 32 -5.99 9.01 5.43
C LEU A 32 -4.60 9.64 5.70
N ALA A 33 -3.77 9.79 4.67
CA ALA A 33 -2.43 10.40 4.82
C ALA A 33 -2.48 11.92 5.09
N LEU A 34 -3.56 12.59 4.66
CA LEU A 34 -3.76 14.04 4.82
C LEU A 34 -4.26 14.44 6.22
N LEU A 35 -4.74 13.48 7.03
CA LEU A 35 -5.29 13.71 8.37
C LEU A 35 -4.27 13.58 9.51
N GLY A 36 -2.98 13.35 9.21
CA GLY A 36 -1.93 13.20 10.23
C GLY A 36 -2.08 11.98 11.15
N LEU A 37 -2.98 11.05 10.82
CA LEU A 37 -3.28 9.88 11.64
C LEU A 37 -2.19 8.82 11.50
N SER A 38 -1.48 8.55 12.60
CA SER A 38 -0.50 7.45 12.66
C SER A 38 -1.15 6.08 12.41
N ALA A 39 -0.34 5.12 11.96
CA ALA A 39 -0.80 3.76 11.63
C ALA A 39 -1.47 3.01 12.80
N ALA A 40 -1.31 3.47 14.04
CA ALA A 40 -1.98 2.92 15.22
C ALA A 40 -3.52 3.02 15.17
N ALA A 41 -4.09 3.98 14.42
CA ALA A 41 -5.54 4.14 14.30
C ALA A 41 -6.22 3.06 13.42
N GLN A 42 -5.47 2.21 12.74
CA GLN A 42 -6.00 1.22 11.78
C GLN A 42 -6.42 -0.11 12.42
N ALA A 43 -6.28 -0.28 13.74
CA ALA A 43 -6.43 -1.58 14.42
C ALA A 43 -7.28 -1.57 15.72
N GLN A 44 -8.15 -0.57 15.94
CA GLN A 44 -9.15 -0.66 17.01
C GLN A 44 -10.29 -1.61 16.61
N GLN A 45 -10.65 -2.53 17.50
CA GLN A 45 -11.74 -3.49 17.30
C GLN A 45 -13.09 -2.80 17.04
N LEU A 46 -13.94 -3.50 16.29
CA LEU A 46 -15.34 -3.13 16.01
C LEU A 46 -16.27 -3.43 17.20
N ASP A 47 -15.81 -3.12 18.41
CA ASP A 47 -16.61 -3.18 19.63
C ASP A 47 -16.98 -1.75 20.03
N SER A 48 -18.25 -1.51 20.41
CA SER A 48 -18.62 -0.31 21.15
C SER A 48 -18.52 -0.66 22.65
N PRO A 49 -17.44 -0.30 23.36
CA PRO A 49 -17.22 -0.78 24.73
C PRO A 49 -18.29 -0.26 25.69
N PHE A 50 -18.96 0.84 25.35
CA PHE A 50 -19.92 1.55 26.19
C PHE A 50 -21.38 1.14 25.96
N PHE A 51 -21.78 0.79 24.72
CA PHE A 51 -23.18 0.51 24.37
C PHE A 51 -23.46 -0.99 24.22
N ARG A 52 -24.52 -1.51 24.85
CA ARG A 52 -24.89 -2.93 24.81
C ARG A 52 -26.38 -3.11 24.51
N ALA A 53 -26.72 -3.99 23.57
CA ALA A 53 -28.11 -4.34 23.25
C ALA A 53 -28.55 -5.59 24.03
N ASP A 54 -28.82 -5.43 25.33
CA ASP A 54 -29.11 -6.53 26.26
C ASP A 54 -30.62 -6.66 26.62
N ALA A 55 -30.93 -7.50 27.60
CA ALA A 55 -32.30 -7.71 28.08
C ALA A 55 -32.80 -6.62 29.05
N GLU A 56 -31.88 -5.93 29.75
CA GLU A 56 -32.20 -4.85 30.68
C GLU A 56 -32.68 -3.62 29.89
N ALA A 57 -31.95 -3.24 28.84
CA ALA A 57 -32.34 -2.22 27.88
C ALA A 57 -33.72 -2.48 27.27
N LYS A 58 -34.01 -3.73 26.86
CA LYS A 58 -35.31 -4.11 26.28
C LYS A 58 -36.46 -3.96 27.28
N ALA A 59 -36.24 -4.29 28.55
CA ALA A 59 -37.23 -4.11 29.60
C ALA A 59 -37.49 -2.61 29.89
N ALA A 60 -36.42 -1.81 29.99
CA ALA A 60 -36.52 -0.36 30.19
C ALA A 60 -37.21 0.34 29.01
N ALA A 61 -36.88 -0.04 27.78
CA ALA A 61 -37.52 0.45 26.56
C ALA A 61 -39.03 0.14 26.52
N ALA A 62 -39.45 -1.08 26.91
CA ALA A 62 -40.86 -1.47 26.92
C ALA A 62 -41.74 -0.62 27.88
N ALA A 63 -41.13 -0.01 28.91
CA ALA A 63 -41.79 0.90 29.84
C ALA A 63 -41.68 2.39 29.42
N SER A 64 -40.98 2.70 28.33
CA SER A 64 -40.65 4.08 27.92
C SER A 64 -41.79 4.74 27.13
N PRO A 65 -42.22 5.96 27.53
CA PRO A 65 -43.10 6.79 26.70
C PRO A 65 -42.49 7.15 25.35
N LEU A 66 -41.15 7.28 25.27
CA LEU A 66 -40.44 7.53 24.01
C LEU A 66 -40.52 6.31 23.09
N SER A 67 -40.35 5.08 23.63
CA SER A 67 -40.52 3.86 22.82
C SER A 67 -41.95 3.67 22.32
N ALA A 68 -42.97 4.12 23.07
CA ALA A 68 -44.36 4.10 22.62
C ALA A 68 -44.63 5.06 21.44
N ALA A 69 -43.78 6.08 21.27
CA ALA A 69 -43.82 7.02 20.15
C ALA A 69 -42.91 6.61 18.97
N LEU A 70 -42.31 5.41 18.97
CA LEU A 70 -41.40 4.95 17.93
C LEU A 70 -41.94 3.71 17.22
N PHE A 71 -41.93 3.71 15.89
CA PHE A 71 -42.27 2.52 15.08
C PHE A 71 -41.17 1.45 15.17
N HIS A 72 -39.91 1.88 15.22
CA HIS A 72 -38.74 1.03 15.39
C HIS A 72 -37.69 1.77 16.23
N ALA A 73 -37.05 1.05 17.15
CA ALA A 73 -35.94 1.53 17.95
C ALA A 73 -35.05 0.35 18.35
N GLN A 74 -33.76 0.62 18.58
CA GLN A 74 -32.83 -0.29 19.23
C GLN A 74 -32.66 0.10 20.70
N PRO A 75 -33.08 -0.75 21.65
CA PRO A 75 -32.77 -0.57 23.07
C PRO A 75 -31.28 -0.78 23.35
N LEU A 76 -30.71 0.12 24.15
CA LEU A 76 -29.29 0.17 24.49
C LEU A 76 -29.08 0.41 25.99
N THR A 77 -28.19 -0.34 26.63
CA THR A 77 -27.61 -0.02 27.94
C THR A 77 -26.28 0.70 27.72
N LEU A 78 -26.02 1.77 28.48
CA LEU A 78 -24.81 2.57 28.38
C LEU A 78 -23.96 2.51 29.67
N ASP A 79 -22.67 2.23 29.52
CA ASP A 79 -21.66 2.59 30.52
C ASP A 79 -21.38 4.10 30.48
N VAL A 80 -22.14 4.83 31.29
CA VAL A 80 -22.04 6.30 31.40
C VAL A 80 -20.69 6.75 31.95
N ALA A 81 -20.09 5.97 32.85
CA ALA A 81 -18.82 6.32 33.49
C ALA A 81 -17.66 6.15 32.50
N GLY A 82 -17.61 5.02 31.80
CA GLY A 82 -16.66 4.77 30.72
C GLY A 82 -16.80 5.79 29.59
N LEU A 83 -18.03 6.08 29.13
CA LEU A 83 -18.24 7.08 28.07
C LEU A 83 -17.83 8.49 28.51
N ARG A 84 -18.13 8.90 29.75
CA ARG A 84 -17.72 10.21 30.29
C ARG A 84 -16.19 10.34 30.31
N ALA A 85 -15.49 9.31 30.77
CA ALA A 85 -14.03 9.28 30.80
C ALA A 85 -13.43 9.34 29.38
N ALA A 86 -14.02 8.64 28.41
CA ALA A 86 -13.59 8.70 27.01
C ALA A 86 -13.83 10.07 26.38
N LEU A 87 -15.04 10.62 26.50
CA LEU A 87 -15.41 11.93 25.93
C LEU A 87 -14.54 13.07 26.47
N ALA A 88 -14.12 13.01 27.74
CA ALA A 88 -13.20 13.98 28.35
C ALA A 88 -11.80 14.02 27.69
N THR A 89 -11.44 13.03 26.86
CA THR A 89 -10.18 13.03 26.09
C THR A 89 -10.29 13.68 24.71
N ALA A 90 -11.49 14.03 24.26
CA ALA A 90 -11.67 14.67 22.95
C ALA A 90 -11.05 16.08 22.93
N PRO A 91 -10.14 16.39 21.99
CA PRO A 91 -9.52 17.71 21.94
C PRO A 91 -10.54 18.80 21.58
N PRO A 92 -10.36 20.06 22.02
CA PRO A 92 -11.15 21.19 21.56
C PRO A 92 -11.09 21.36 20.03
N GLU A 93 -12.16 21.88 19.42
CA GLU A 93 -12.17 22.24 17.99
C GLU A 93 -11.02 23.19 17.61
N ALA A 94 -10.66 24.13 18.50
CA ALA A 94 -9.53 25.04 18.30
C ALA A 94 -8.15 24.35 18.21
N GLN A 95 -8.05 23.06 18.52
CA GLN A 95 -6.86 22.24 18.38
C GLN A 95 -6.99 21.29 17.19
N ALA A 96 -7.33 21.80 15.99
CA ALA A 96 -7.60 21.00 14.80
C ALA A 96 -6.43 20.07 14.39
N GLY A 97 -5.17 20.43 14.71
CA GLY A 97 -4.00 19.58 14.49
C GLY A 97 -3.83 18.41 15.49
N ALA A 98 -4.58 18.38 16.59
CA ALA A 98 -4.60 17.25 17.52
C ALA A 98 -5.49 16.12 16.99
N ALA A 99 -5.12 14.86 17.24
CA ALA A 99 -5.90 13.70 16.82
C ALA A 99 -7.30 13.69 17.51
N PRO A 100 -8.40 13.57 16.75
CA PRO A 100 -9.74 13.55 17.32
C PRO A 100 -10.02 12.24 18.08
N LEU A 101 -10.98 12.27 19.01
CA LEU A 101 -11.47 11.06 19.67
C LEU A 101 -12.30 10.24 18.67
N VAL A 102 -11.92 8.99 18.41
CA VAL A 102 -12.75 8.09 17.60
C VAL A 102 -13.74 7.35 18.52
N LEU A 103 -15.04 7.52 18.27
CA LEU A 103 -16.12 6.86 19.03
C LEU A 103 -17.00 6.03 18.10
N ALA A 104 -17.29 4.77 18.48
CA ALA A 104 -18.22 3.89 17.78
C ALA A 104 -19.62 3.97 18.40
N LEU A 105 -20.57 4.52 17.65
CA LEU A 105 -21.98 4.64 18.04
C LEU A 105 -22.82 3.51 17.40
N PRO A 106 -23.80 2.94 18.13
CA PRO A 106 -24.76 2.01 17.54
C PRO A 106 -25.76 2.72 16.61
N LEU A 107 -25.92 2.19 15.40
CA LEU A 107 -26.96 2.60 14.45
C LEU A 107 -28.24 1.82 14.73
N PRO A 108 -29.45 2.38 14.50
CA PRO A 108 -30.73 1.73 14.85
C PRO A 108 -31.01 0.36 14.19
N ASN A 109 -30.20 -0.05 13.22
CA ASN A 109 -30.25 -1.37 12.58
C ASN A 109 -29.40 -2.45 13.31
N GLY A 110 -28.75 -2.12 14.43
CA GLY A 110 -27.86 -3.02 15.17
C GLY A 110 -26.39 -3.01 14.71
N SER A 111 -26.02 -2.22 13.69
CA SER A 111 -24.62 -2.05 13.28
C SER A 111 -23.92 -0.93 14.06
N LEU A 112 -22.61 -0.76 13.88
CA LEU A 112 -21.83 0.34 14.48
C LEU A 112 -21.34 1.29 13.39
N GLY A 113 -21.23 2.57 13.73
CA GLY A 113 -20.62 3.61 12.90
C GLY A 113 -19.64 4.45 13.73
N ARG A 114 -18.45 4.71 13.17
CA ARG A 114 -17.36 5.41 13.84
C ARG A 114 -17.37 6.89 13.47
N PHE A 115 -17.15 7.75 14.46
CA PHE A 115 -17.11 9.19 14.31
C PHE A 115 -15.84 9.77 14.93
N ALA A 116 -15.23 10.73 14.24
CA ALA A 116 -14.09 11.51 14.74
C ALA A 116 -14.61 12.77 15.44
N LEU A 117 -14.48 12.82 16.77
CA LEU A 117 -15.08 13.80 17.65
C LEU A 117 -14.08 14.83 18.19
N ARG A 118 -14.56 16.06 18.37
CA ARG A 118 -13.89 17.16 19.08
C ARG A 118 -14.87 17.81 20.07
N ASN A 119 -14.35 18.39 21.15
CA ASN A 119 -15.14 19.19 22.08
C ASN A 119 -15.57 20.51 21.41
N ALA A 120 -16.89 20.73 21.34
CA ALA A 120 -17.53 21.73 20.49
C ALA A 120 -18.60 22.53 21.26
N PRO A 121 -18.18 23.39 22.21
CA PRO A 121 -19.07 23.98 23.22
C PRO A 121 -20.12 24.93 22.64
N VAL A 122 -21.39 24.71 23.01
CA VAL A 122 -22.51 25.64 22.75
C VAL A 122 -22.82 26.58 23.94
N MET A 123 -22.00 26.57 24.98
CA MET A 123 -22.06 27.52 26.10
C MET A 123 -20.84 28.43 26.09
N ALA A 124 -21.01 29.72 26.39
CA ALA A 124 -19.88 30.61 26.63
C ALA A 124 -19.03 30.11 27.82
N PRO A 125 -17.70 30.32 27.84
CA PRO A 125 -16.81 29.69 28.83
C PRO A 125 -17.21 29.90 30.30
N ALA A 126 -17.69 31.10 30.65
CA ALA A 126 -18.14 31.41 32.01
C ALA A 126 -19.46 30.72 32.40
N LEU A 127 -20.31 30.35 31.44
CA LEU A 127 -21.51 29.54 31.68
C LEU A 127 -21.12 28.06 31.81
N ALA A 128 -20.25 27.56 30.92
CA ALA A 128 -19.74 26.20 30.99
C ALA A 128 -19.04 25.90 32.34
N ALA A 129 -18.27 26.87 32.86
CA ALA A 129 -17.63 26.77 34.18
C ALA A 129 -18.63 26.69 35.36
N ARG A 130 -19.89 27.13 35.19
CA ARG A 130 -20.97 27.01 36.18
C ARG A 130 -21.70 25.67 36.11
N PHE A 131 -21.64 24.99 34.97
CA PHE A 131 -22.30 23.70 34.72
C PHE A 131 -21.32 22.69 34.11
N PRO A 132 -20.23 22.33 34.83
CA PRO A 132 -19.14 21.51 34.28
C PRO A 132 -19.56 20.09 33.88
N ASP A 133 -20.68 19.58 34.42
CA ASP A 133 -21.23 18.26 34.06
C ASP A 133 -21.91 18.21 32.69
N ILE A 134 -22.09 19.36 32.04
CA ILE A 134 -22.69 19.52 30.70
C ILE A 134 -21.58 19.74 29.68
N THR A 135 -21.37 18.77 28.80
CA THR A 135 -20.35 18.82 27.74
C THR A 135 -20.94 18.48 26.37
N THR A 136 -20.45 19.14 25.32
CA THR A 136 -20.96 19.00 23.95
C THR A 136 -19.82 18.79 22.95
N TYR A 137 -20.08 18.00 21.91
CA TYR A 137 -19.08 17.52 20.95
C TYR A 137 -19.65 17.54 19.53
N ALA A 138 -18.77 17.73 18.55
CA ALA A 138 -19.08 17.67 17.12
C ALA A 138 -18.10 16.73 16.41
N GLY A 139 -18.52 16.16 15.27
CA GLY A 139 -17.65 15.28 14.49
C GLY A 139 -18.17 14.87 13.11
N VAL A 140 -17.31 14.19 12.36
CA VAL A 140 -17.59 13.59 11.05
C VAL A 140 -17.60 12.06 11.15
N GLY A 141 -18.39 11.41 10.29
CA GLY A 141 -18.39 9.97 10.11
C GLY A 141 -17.13 9.49 9.39
N LEU A 142 -16.54 8.40 9.89
CA LEU A 142 -15.42 7.70 9.25
C LEU A 142 -15.88 6.55 8.33
N ASP A 143 -17.12 6.09 8.53
CA ASP A 143 -17.74 5.00 7.75
C ASP A 143 -18.81 5.53 6.75
N ASP A 144 -19.45 6.68 7.06
CA ASP A 144 -20.22 7.50 6.13
C ASP A 144 -19.58 8.91 6.11
N PRO A 145 -18.74 9.25 5.12
CA PRO A 145 -18.06 10.55 5.05
C PRO A 145 -18.99 11.76 4.92
N ALA A 146 -20.27 11.57 4.54
CA ALA A 146 -21.26 12.65 4.47
C ALA A 146 -22.06 12.83 5.78
N ALA A 147 -21.81 11.99 6.78
CA ALA A 147 -22.47 12.06 8.08
C ALA A 147 -21.76 13.04 9.02
N THR A 148 -22.53 13.93 9.65
CA THR A 148 -22.09 14.72 10.80
C THR A 148 -22.76 14.23 12.07
N VAL A 149 -22.12 14.47 13.21
CA VAL A 149 -22.66 14.15 14.53
C VAL A 149 -22.54 15.34 15.48
N ARG A 150 -23.61 15.60 16.24
CA ARG A 150 -23.60 16.42 17.45
C ARG A 150 -23.96 15.54 18.64
N LEU A 151 -23.13 15.57 19.68
CA LEU A 151 -23.32 14.81 20.93
C LEU A 151 -23.37 15.75 22.12
N ASP A 152 -24.14 15.40 23.14
CA ASP A 152 -24.03 15.98 24.46
C ASP A 152 -24.11 14.93 25.57
N LEU A 153 -23.38 15.18 26.65
CA LEU A 153 -23.48 14.43 27.89
C LEU A 153 -23.77 15.42 29.01
N THR A 154 -24.92 15.24 29.66
CA THR A 154 -25.50 16.19 30.62
C THR A 154 -26.02 15.43 31.86
N PRO A 155 -26.45 16.13 32.93
CA PRO A 155 -27.21 15.51 34.02
C PRO A 155 -28.51 14.81 33.60
N ALA A 156 -29.06 15.11 32.42
CA ALA A 156 -30.25 14.46 31.86
C ALA A 156 -29.93 13.19 31.04
N GLY A 157 -28.65 12.85 30.86
CA GLY A 157 -28.17 11.70 30.08
C GLY A 157 -27.31 12.09 28.88
N PHE A 158 -27.01 11.08 28.05
CA PHE A 158 -26.34 11.22 26.75
C PHE A 158 -27.35 11.44 25.63
N HIS A 159 -27.08 12.37 24.72
CA HIS A 159 -27.86 12.53 23.49
C HIS A 159 -26.94 12.52 22.27
N ALA A 160 -27.40 11.92 21.19
CA ALA A 160 -26.77 11.99 19.88
C ALA A 160 -27.76 12.44 18.80
N GLN A 161 -27.30 13.29 17.90
CA GLN A 161 -27.91 13.56 16.60
C GLN A 161 -26.88 13.22 15.51
N VAL A 162 -27.23 12.34 14.59
CA VAL A 162 -26.42 12.02 13.41
C VAL A 162 -27.18 12.38 12.14
N LEU A 163 -26.63 13.30 11.34
CA LEU A 163 -27.22 13.80 10.09
C LEU A 163 -26.49 13.19 8.87
N THR A 164 -27.07 12.14 8.29
CA THR A 164 -26.46 11.34 7.21
C THR A 164 -26.74 11.88 5.80
N GLY A 165 -25.86 11.57 4.85
CA GLY A 165 -26.02 11.91 3.43
C GLY A 165 -26.89 10.95 2.62
N ASN A 166 -27.67 10.08 3.28
CA ASN A 166 -28.45 9.01 2.64
C ASN A 166 -29.87 8.85 3.22
N GLY A 167 -30.38 9.86 3.96
CA GLY A 167 -31.75 9.88 4.50
C GLY A 167 -32.01 8.99 5.72
N ASN A 168 -30.97 8.39 6.31
CA ASN A 168 -31.05 7.56 7.50
C ASN A 168 -30.51 8.29 8.75
N SER A 169 -30.80 9.59 8.86
CA SER A 169 -30.44 10.37 10.04
C SER A 169 -31.11 9.81 11.30
N PHE A 170 -30.37 9.73 12.40
CA PHE A 170 -30.77 9.00 13.59
C PHE A 170 -30.35 9.71 14.88
N TYR A 171 -30.99 9.28 15.96
CA TYR A 171 -30.80 9.79 17.31
C TYR A 171 -30.51 8.66 18.28
N ILE A 172 -29.83 8.98 19.38
CA ILE A 172 -29.69 8.11 20.55
C ILE A 172 -30.07 8.94 21.77
N ASP A 173 -31.23 8.66 22.37
CA ASP A 173 -31.79 9.42 23.49
C ASP A 173 -32.12 8.52 24.70
N PRO A 174 -32.14 9.04 25.94
CA PRO A 174 -32.53 8.29 27.13
C PRO A 174 -33.96 7.76 27.04
N VAL A 175 -34.23 6.57 27.60
CA VAL A 175 -35.60 6.03 27.70
C VAL A 175 -36.53 6.89 28.56
N SER A 176 -35.97 7.65 29.51
CA SER A 176 -36.67 8.64 30.35
C SER A 176 -35.68 9.62 30.98
N ARG A 177 -36.14 10.78 31.43
CA ARG A 177 -35.30 11.80 32.11
C ARG A 177 -34.67 11.33 33.42
N THR A 178 -35.22 10.29 34.04
CA THR A 178 -34.76 9.71 35.31
C THR A 178 -33.89 8.46 35.12
N ASP A 179 -33.74 7.98 33.90
CA ASP A 179 -32.92 6.81 33.56
C ASP A 179 -31.76 7.24 32.69
N ALA A 180 -30.62 7.51 33.33
CA ALA A 180 -29.38 7.84 32.65
C ALA A 180 -28.63 6.62 32.08
N ARG A 181 -29.15 5.39 32.24
CA ARG A 181 -28.46 4.14 31.89
C ARG A 181 -29.02 3.46 30.64
N HIS A 182 -30.30 3.62 30.34
CA HIS A 182 -30.95 3.00 29.18
C HIS A 182 -31.37 4.02 28.11
N TYR A 183 -31.17 3.66 26.85
CA TYR A 183 -31.26 4.53 25.69
C TYR A 183 -31.99 3.85 24.53
N LEU A 184 -32.48 4.66 23.58
CA LEU A 184 -33.10 4.22 22.34
C LEU A 184 -32.35 4.82 21.15
N GLY A 185 -31.74 3.97 20.32
CA GLY A 185 -31.26 4.36 19.00
C GLY A 185 -32.38 4.25 17.96
N PHE A 186 -32.78 5.33 17.31
CA PHE A 186 -33.88 5.32 16.32
C PHE A 186 -33.64 6.27 15.14
N TYR A 187 -34.13 5.92 13.95
CA TYR A 187 -34.11 6.84 12.81
C TYR A 187 -35.20 7.90 12.94
N LYS A 188 -34.96 9.12 12.45
CA LYS A 188 -35.97 10.20 12.47
C LYS A 188 -37.31 9.79 11.87
N LYS A 189 -37.29 9.02 10.78
CA LYS A 189 -38.48 8.50 10.08
C LYS A 189 -39.37 7.60 10.95
N ASP A 190 -38.83 6.98 12.00
CA ASP A 190 -39.58 6.07 12.87
C ASP A 190 -40.28 6.79 14.03
N MET A 191 -40.09 8.12 14.17
CA MET A 191 -40.76 8.96 15.17
C MET A 191 -42.23 9.21 14.80
N ASN A 192 -43.14 8.66 15.59
CA ASN A 192 -44.59 8.85 15.46
C ASN A 192 -45.07 10.02 16.34
N ARG A 193 -45.02 11.23 15.78
CA ARG A 193 -45.46 12.47 16.47
C ARG A 193 -46.89 12.40 17.01
N ALA A 194 -47.79 11.71 16.31
CA ALA A 194 -49.18 11.58 16.74
C ALA A 194 -49.31 10.72 18.03
N ALA A 195 -48.46 9.70 18.20
CA ALA A 195 -48.38 8.92 19.43
C ALA A 195 -47.69 9.69 20.58
N ALA A 196 -46.82 10.66 20.25
CA ALA A 196 -46.18 11.56 21.23
C ALA A 196 -47.11 12.67 21.78
N GLY A 197 -48.41 12.65 21.47
CA GLY A 197 -49.42 13.55 22.04
C GLY A 197 -49.29 15.04 21.67
N SER A 198 -48.45 15.37 20.69
CA SER A 198 -48.13 16.76 20.33
C SER A 198 -49.02 17.29 19.21
N ALA A 199 -50.06 18.05 19.56
CA ALA A 199 -50.88 18.82 18.62
C ALA A 199 -50.21 20.18 18.33
N LEU A 200 -49.45 20.27 17.22
CA LEU A 200 -48.59 21.41 16.90
C LEU A 200 -49.30 22.56 16.14
N VAL A 201 -49.07 23.80 16.60
CA VAL A 201 -49.18 25.12 15.92
C VAL A 201 -48.04 25.98 16.52
N CYS A 202 -47.13 26.69 15.83
CA CYS A 202 -46.90 27.01 14.42
C CYS A 202 -47.91 27.99 13.82
N ALA A 203 -47.76 29.25 14.21
CA ALA A 203 -48.30 30.41 13.52
C ALA A 203 -47.20 31.46 13.29
N PHE A 204 -47.30 32.25 12.22
CA PHE A 204 -46.38 33.37 11.96
C PHE A 204 -47.12 34.71 12.05
N ASP A 205 -46.61 35.67 12.84
CA ASP A 205 -47.20 37.01 12.97
C ASP A 205 -46.53 38.05 12.05
N PRO A 206 -47.22 38.55 11.01
CA PRO A 206 -46.74 39.66 10.19
C PRO A 206 -46.92 41.05 10.83
N LYS A 207 -47.30 41.19 12.11
CA LYS A 207 -47.52 42.48 12.82
C LYS A 207 -46.31 43.07 13.55
N LYS A 208 -45.14 43.00 12.92
CA LYS A 208 -44.56 44.24 12.39
C LYS A 208 -44.31 43.99 10.92
N ASP A 209 -44.44 45.01 10.09
CA ASP A 209 -44.04 44.84 8.71
C ASP A 209 -42.60 44.30 8.69
N GLY A 210 -42.38 43.24 7.92
CA GLY A 210 -41.03 42.71 7.74
C GLY A 210 -40.18 43.67 6.91
N THR A 211 -40.26 45.00 7.07
CA THR A 211 -39.59 45.99 6.22
C THR A 211 -38.10 45.79 6.19
N LYS A 212 -37.43 45.48 7.30
CA LYS A 212 -36.00 45.14 7.30
C LYS A 212 -35.71 43.82 6.58
N ALA A 213 -36.49 42.78 6.86
CA ALA A 213 -36.38 41.49 6.19
C ALA A 213 -36.67 41.58 4.68
N LYS A 214 -37.64 42.40 4.27
CA LYS A 214 -38.05 42.73 2.90
C LYS A 214 -37.08 43.69 2.21
N ALA A 215 -36.39 44.57 2.94
CA ALA A 215 -35.36 45.46 2.42
C ALA A 215 -34.04 44.73 2.20
N ALA A 216 -33.65 43.83 3.12
CA ALA A 216 -32.55 42.89 2.89
C ALA A 216 -32.87 41.91 1.75
N ARG A 217 -34.13 41.48 1.64
CA ARG A 217 -34.67 40.73 0.48
C ARG A 217 -35.10 41.61 -0.71
N ALA A 218 -34.85 42.92 -0.72
CA ALA A 218 -35.22 43.81 -1.83
C ALA A 218 -34.22 43.68 -2.99
N VAL A 219 -34.03 42.45 -3.42
CA VAL A 219 -33.44 42.07 -4.70
C VAL A 219 -34.55 42.31 -5.74
N PRO A 220 -34.30 43.07 -6.82
CA PRO A 220 -35.24 43.14 -7.94
C PRO A 220 -35.57 41.74 -8.45
N SER A 221 -36.69 41.61 -9.14
CA SER A 221 -37.20 40.33 -9.66
C SER A 221 -36.10 39.45 -10.27
N ILE A 222 -36.22 38.14 -10.08
CA ILE A 222 -35.23 37.09 -10.44
C ILE A 222 -34.69 37.20 -11.88
N ALA A 223 -35.41 37.88 -12.78
CA ALA A 223 -34.98 38.22 -14.14
C ALA A 223 -33.81 39.23 -14.26
N GLN A 224 -33.38 39.91 -13.18
CA GLN A 224 -32.31 40.91 -13.23
C GLN A 224 -31.21 40.70 -12.17
N ARG A 225 -30.33 39.72 -12.38
CA ARG A 225 -28.96 39.80 -11.85
C ARG A 225 -27.95 38.89 -12.55
N THR A 226 -26.83 39.47 -12.97
CA THR A 226 -25.58 38.73 -13.25
C THR A 226 -24.84 38.45 -11.95
N ALA A 227 -24.60 37.16 -11.69
CA ALA A 227 -23.50 36.60 -10.89
C ALA A 227 -23.16 37.21 -9.51
N SER A 228 -23.89 36.79 -8.47
CA SER A 228 -23.26 36.31 -7.23
C SER A 228 -24.15 35.22 -6.64
N VAL A 229 -23.75 33.96 -6.76
CA VAL A 229 -24.48 32.83 -6.15
C VAL A 229 -24.23 32.90 -4.64
N LEU A 230 -25.29 32.83 -3.82
CA LEU A 230 -25.14 32.85 -2.37
C LEU A 230 -24.70 31.47 -1.89
N SER A 231 -23.53 31.41 -1.26
CA SER A 231 -22.96 30.18 -0.71
C SER A 231 -22.72 30.27 0.81
N SER A 232 -22.47 29.12 1.44
CA SER A 232 -21.96 28.94 2.80
C SER A 232 -20.76 27.98 2.73
N GLY A 233 -20.01 27.85 3.83
CA GLY A 233 -18.77 27.07 3.88
C GLY A 233 -17.61 27.92 4.40
N PRO A 234 -17.05 28.88 3.65
CA PRO A 234 -15.79 29.57 3.98
C PRO A 234 -15.72 30.36 5.29
N GLN A 235 -16.87 30.74 5.86
CA GLN A 235 -16.94 31.55 7.08
C GLN A 235 -18.05 31.07 8.02
N LEU A 236 -17.63 30.60 9.20
CA LEU A 236 -18.52 30.34 10.33
C LEU A 236 -18.91 31.65 10.97
N ARG A 237 -20.22 31.90 11.12
CA ARG A 237 -20.77 33.06 11.84
C ARG A 237 -21.32 32.61 13.19
N THR A 238 -20.70 33.07 14.27
CA THR A 238 -21.09 32.74 15.65
C THR A 238 -21.91 33.87 16.27
N TYR A 239 -23.10 33.56 16.75
CA TYR A 239 -24.04 34.50 17.39
C TYR A 239 -24.23 34.16 18.87
N ARG A 240 -24.33 35.19 19.72
CA ARG A 240 -24.66 35.06 21.15
C ARG A 240 -26.16 34.85 21.33
N LEU A 241 -26.56 33.68 21.81
CA LEU A 241 -27.95 33.32 22.09
C LEU A 241 -28.31 33.60 23.55
N ALA A 242 -29.37 34.38 23.75
CA ALA A 242 -30.08 34.53 25.01
C ALA A 242 -31.35 33.65 24.97
N LEU A 243 -31.32 32.52 25.67
CA LEU A 243 -32.44 31.57 25.72
C LEU A 243 -33.10 31.66 27.11
N ALA A 244 -34.38 32.01 27.14
CA ALA A 244 -35.19 32.04 28.36
C ALA A 244 -36.14 30.84 28.42
N CYS A 245 -36.61 30.48 29.62
CA CYS A 245 -37.64 29.45 29.79
C CYS A 245 -38.80 29.91 30.67
N THR A 246 -40.02 29.45 30.39
CA THR A 246 -41.14 29.67 31.33
C THR A 246 -41.02 28.77 32.57
N PRO A 247 -41.64 29.13 33.72
CA PRO A 247 -41.73 28.24 34.89
C PRO A 247 -42.30 26.87 34.58
N GLU A 248 -43.25 26.80 33.65
CA GLU A 248 -43.87 25.56 33.19
C GLU A 248 -42.89 24.71 32.36
N TYR A 249 -42.07 25.33 31.50
CA TYR A 249 -40.98 24.62 30.83
C TYR A 249 -39.98 24.08 31.85
N ALA A 250 -39.60 24.91 32.84
CA ALA A 250 -38.70 24.51 33.91
C ALA A 250 -39.22 23.30 34.70
N ALA A 251 -40.52 23.26 35.00
CA ALA A 251 -41.16 22.11 35.62
C ALA A 251 -40.96 20.81 34.82
N THR A 252 -41.00 20.87 33.48
CA THR A 252 -40.71 19.68 32.65
C THR A 252 -39.27 19.19 32.80
N LYS A 253 -38.31 20.08 33.06
CA LYS A 253 -36.89 19.74 33.23
C LYS A 253 -36.51 19.50 34.70
N GLY A 254 -37.47 19.04 35.51
CA GLY A 254 -37.29 18.73 36.93
C GLY A 254 -37.25 19.95 37.86
N ASN A 255 -37.60 21.14 37.35
CA ASN A 255 -37.62 22.41 38.08
C ASN A 255 -36.28 22.79 38.78
N THR A 256 -35.15 22.42 38.17
CA THR A 256 -33.82 22.81 38.67
C THR A 256 -33.02 23.55 37.61
N MET A 257 -32.15 24.46 38.05
CA MET A 257 -31.25 25.21 37.18
C MET A 257 -30.40 24.30 36.27
N ALA A 258 -29.84 23.23 36.83
CA ALA A 258 -29.03 22.26 36.09
C ALA A 258 -29.85 21.42 35.09
N GLY A 259 -31.07 21.00 35.47
CA GLY A 259 -31.96 20.26 34.58
C GLY A 259 -32.47 21.10 33.40
N VAL A 260 -32.79 22.38 33.64
CA VAL A 260 -33.15 23.32 32.58
C VAL A 260 -31.97 23.58 31.65
N MET A 261 -30.80 23.92 32.19
CA MET A 261 -29.59 24.16 31.38
C MET A 261 -29.20 22.93 30.55
N ALA A 262 -29.36 21.71 31.09
CA ALA A 262 -29.17 20.48 30.33
C ALA A 262 -30.13 20.39 29.13
N GLY A 263 -31.42 20.65 29.35
CA GLY A 263 -32.43 20.67 28.29
C GLY A 263 -32.18 21.74 27.23
N GLU A 264 -31.86 22.97 27.65
CA GLU A 264 -31.52 24.09 26.76
C GLU A 264 -30.28 23.76 25.91
N VAL A 265 -29.24 23.16 26.50
CA VAL A 265 -28.01 22.80 25.79
C VAL A 265 -28.25 21.67 24.78
N THR A 266 -29.00 20.61 25.12
CA THR A 266 -29.34 19.55 24.15
C THR A 266 -30.12 20.13 22.96
N THR A 267 -31.11 20.99 23.21
CA THR A 267 -31.86 21.70 22.16
C THR A 267 -30.92 22.53 21.27
N VAL A 268 -30.09 23.41 21.86
CA VAL A 268 -29.18 24.29 21.09
C VAL A 268 -28.15 23.47 20.31
N ASN A 269 -27.60 22.40 20.88
CA ASN A 269 -26.63 21.53 20.22
C ASN A 269 -27.19 20.88 18.94
N ARG A 270 -28.47 20.47 18.97
CA ARG A 270 -29.19 19.91 17.81
C ARG A 270 -29.53 20.95 16.75
N VAL A 271 -29.99 22.15 17.17
CA VAL A 271 -30.25 23.25 16.22
C VAL A 271 -28.95 23.67 15.54
N VAL A 272 -27.86 23.83 16.30
CA VAL A 272 -26.52 24.16 15.77
C VAL A 272 -26.02 23.08 14.82
N GLY A 273 -26.25 21.79 15.10
CA GLY A 273 -25.91 20.69 14.19
C GLY A 273 -26.49 20.81 12.79
N VAL A 274 -27.70 21.39 12.65
CA VAL A 274 -28.30 21.71 11.35
C VAL A 274 -27.77 23.04 10.79
N TYR A 275 -27.65 24.07 11.63
CA TYR A 275 -27.28 25.43 11.17
C TYR A 275 -25.81 25.55 10.73
N GLU A 276 -24.91 24.75 11.28
CA GLU A 276 -23.53 24.63 10.81
C GLU A 276 -23.42 23.88 9.48
N LYS A 277 -24.26 22.86 9.31
CA LYS A 277 -24.38 22.04 8.10
C LYS A 277 -24.96 22.85 6.94
N GLU A 278 -26.06 23.56 7.17
CA GLU A 278 -26.81 24.23 6.10
C GLU A 278 -26.39 25.68 5.87
N LEU A 279 -25.97 26.43 6.90
CA LEU A 279 -25.84 27.90 6.82
C LEU A 279 -24.47 28.44 7.25
N ALA A 280 -23.57 27.57 7.73
CA ALA A 280 -22.34 27.94 8.44
C ALA A 280 -22.61 28.91 9.63
N VAL A 281 -23.67 28.64 10.40
CA VAL A 281 -24.09 29.43 11.56
C VAL A 281 -23.97 28.63 12.86
N ARG A 282 -23.33 29.21 13.87
CA ARG A 282 -23.25 28.67 15.24
C ARG A 282 -23.94 29.62 16.22
N MET A 283 -24.65 29.06 17.18
CA MET A 283 -25.26 29.79 18.29
C MET A 283 -24.63 29.32 19.61
N VAL A 284 -24.26 30.27 20.47
CA VAL A 284 -23.60 30.01 21.75
C VAL A 284 -24.36 30.72 22.87
N LEU A 285 -24.81 29.97 23.87
CA LEU A 285 -25.50 30.51 25.04
C LEU A 285 -24.61 31.49 25.81
N ILE A 286 -25.15 32.67 26.10
CA ILE A 286 -24.43 33.77 26.77
C ILE A 286 -23.91 33.38 28.17
N ALA A 287 -22.83 34.04 28.61
CA ALA A 287 -22.14 33.79 29.88
C ALA A 287 -23.04 33.76 31.13
N ASN A 288 -24.17 34.47 31.09
CA ASN A 288 -25.14 34.61 32.17
C ASN A 288 -26.54 34.08 31.79
N ASN A 289 -26.67 33.15 30.84
CA ASN A 289 -27.96 32.60 30.40
C ASN A 289 -28.78 32.01 31.57
N ASN A 290 -28.11 31.50 32.61
CA ASN A 290 -28.73 31.01 33.83
C ASN A 290 -29.56 32.06 34.61
N GLN A 291 -29.52 33.34 34.23
CA GLN A 291 -30.41 34.40 34.78
C GLN A 291 -31.76 34.48 34.05
N LEU A 292 -31.92 33.78 32.92
CA LEU A 292 -33.16 33.70 32.12
C LEU A 292 -33.97 32.43 32.39
N ILE A 293 -33.52 31.59 33.33
CA ILE A 293 -34.21 30.38 33.78
C ILE A 293 -35.14 30.76 34.93
N PHE A 294 -36.43 30.76 34.67
CA PHE A 294 -37.46 31.03 35.66
C PHE A 294 -38.02 29.69 36.16
N LEU A 295 -37.82 29.38 37.46
CA LEU A 295 -38.29 28.16 38.08
C LEU A 295 -39.69 28.33 38.67
N THR A 296 -40.49 27.26 38.69
CA THR A 296 -41.77 27.23 39.43
C THR A 296 -41.52 27.48 40.91
N GLY A 297 -42.20 28.50 41.46
CA GLY A 297 -42.03 28.96 42.85
C GLY A 297 -40.85 29.91 43.07
N GLY A 298 -40.07 30.23 42.03
CA GLY A 298 -39.02 31.25 42.07
C GLY A 298 -39.56 32.67 41.96
N THR A 299 -38.65 33.65 41.96
CA THR A 299 -38.99 35.05 41.63
C THR A 299 -39.48 35.13 40.18
N ALA A 300 -40.67 35.70 39.97
CA ALA A 300 -41.21 35.93 38.64
C ALA A 300 -40.28 36.84 37.79
N PRO A 301 -40.27 36.68 36.45
CA PRO A 301 -39.59 37.63 35.57
C PRO A 301 -40.16 39.05 35.73
N PRO A 302 -39.39 40.11 35.40
CA PRO A 302 -39.83 41.51 35.46
C PRO A 302 -41.16 41.77 34.73
N VAL A 303 -41.41 41.05 33.63
CA VAL A 303 -42.72 40.94 32.99
C VAL A 303 -43.13 39.46 32.98
N PRO A 304 -44.24 39.07 33.65
CA PRO A 304 -44.73 37.68 33.64
C PRO A 304 -44.93 37.12 32.24
N TYR A 305 -44.50 35.87 32.02
CA TYR A 305 -44.79 35.16 30.76
C TYR A 305 -46.22 34.63 30.74
N THR A 306 -46.93 34.83 29.64
CA THR A 306 -48.23 34.20 29.38
C THR A 306 -48.00 32.87 28.66
N ASN A 307 -47.60 31.82 29.40
CA ASN A 307 -47.11 30.53 28.85
C ASN A 307 -47.97 29.91 27.74
N ASN A 308 -49.28 30.19 27.69
CA ASN A 308 -50.20 29.63 26.68
C ASN A 308 -50.53 30.58 25.52
N ASN A 309 -49.81 31.71 25.36
CA ASN A 309 -50.04 32.70 24.30
C ASN A 309 -48.70 33.15 23.68
N GLY A 310 -48.40 32.65 22.47
CA GLY A 310 -47.16 32.97 21.74
C GLY A 310 -46.99 34.46 21.46
N ASP A 311 -48.02 35.11 20.93
CA ASP A 311 -48.00 36.52 20.54
C ASP A 311 -47.60 37.45 21.69
N LEU A 312 -48.18 37.24 22.88
CA LEU A 312 -47.82 38.00 24.09
C LEU A 312 -46.41 37.68 24.58
N MET A 313 -45.97 36.42 24.46
CA MET A 313 -44.63 36.01 24.87
C MET A 313 -43.52 36.66 24.03
N LEU A 314 -43.76 37.06 22.78
CA LEU A 314 -42.79 37.80 21.97
C LEU A 314 -42.35 39.12 22.62
N ASP A 315 -43.31 39.93 23.10
CA ASP A 315 -43.05 41.21 23.76
C ASP A 315 -42.52 41.03 25.18
N GLN A 316 -43.03 40.04 25.91
CA GLN A 316 -42.56 39.68 27.24
C GLN A 316 -41.09 39.24 27.19
N ASN A 317 -40.71 38.38 26.25
CA ASN A 317 -39.35 37.86 26.14
C ASN A 317 -38.34 38.97 25.80
N LYS A 318 -38.67 39.80 24.81
CA LYS A 318 -37.87 41.00 24.49
C LYS A 318 -37.67 41.88 25.71
N THR A 319 -38.71 42.13 26.50
CA THR A 319 -38.62 43.02 27.66
C THR A 319 -37.80 42.38 28.79
N ASN A 320 -38.01 41.09 29.07
CA ASN A 320 -37.29 40.35 30.10
C ASN A 320 -35.79 40.21 29.77
N ILE A 321 -35.43 39.75 28.57
CA ILE A 321 -34.03 39.63 28.16
C ILE A 321 -33.34 41.00 28.17
N ASN A 322 -33.98 42.05 27.63
CA ASN A 322 -33.37 43.39 27.66
C ASN A 322 -33.18 43.94 29.07
N THR A 323 -34.06 43.60 30.02
CA THR A 323 -33.96 44.05 31.42
C THR A 323 -32.87 43.31 32.19
N ILE A 324 -32.74 42.00 31.98
CA ILE A 324 -31.85 41.13 32.77
C ILE A 324 -30.44 41.06 32.16
N ILE A 325 -30.34 40.96 30.84
CA ILE A 325 -29.09 40.74 30.10
C ILE A 325 -28.57 42.06 29.51
N GLY A 326 -29.46 42.96 29.10
CA GLY A 326 -29.12 44.18 28.37
C GLY A 326 -28.99 43.95 26.86
N VAL A 327 -29.58 44.85 26.06
CA VAL A 327 -29.73 44.69 24.60
C VAL A 327 -28.42 44.45 23.83
N ASN A 328 -27.28 44.96 24.32
CA ASN A 328 -25.99 44.82 23.62
C ASN A 328 -25.26 43.48 23.88
N ASN A 329 -25.73 42.69 24.86
CA ASN A 329 -25.01 41.52 25.37
C ASN A 329 -25.40 40.19 24.70
N TYR A 330 -26.35 40.22 23.76
CA TYR A 330 -26.81 39.07 22.97
C TYR A 330 -27.14 39.50 21.52
N ASP A 331 -27.27 38.54 20.62
CA ASP A 331 -27.44 38.75 19.17
C ASP A 331 -28.75 38.18 18.63
N ILE A 332 -29.21 37.08 19.24
CA ILE A 332 -30.52 36.46 19.06
C ILE A 332 -31.08 36.11 20.44
N GLY A 333 -32.36 36.39 20.66
CA GLY A 333 -33.09 36.05 21.89
C GLY A 333 -34.32 35.20 21.58
N HIS A 334 -34.60 34.20 22.42
CA HIS A 334 -35.68 33.25 22.23
C HIS A 334 -36.22 32.78 23.60
N VAL A 335 -37.49 32.36 23.68
CA VAL A 335 -38.06 31.73 24.90
C VAL A 335 -38.67 30.37 24.59
N VAL A 336 -38.44 29.40 25.47
CA VAL A 336 -39.08 28.08 25.43
C VAL A 336 -40.15 27.93 26.51
N SER A 337 -41.30 27.38 26.13
CA SER A 337 -42.52 27.27 26.95
C SER A 337 -43.16 25.88 26.84
N THR A 338 -44.24 25.62 27.59
CA THR A 338 -45.07 24.41 27.41
C THR A 338 -46.37 24.64 26.63
N GLY A 339 -46.63 25.88 26.23
CA GLY A 339 -47.83 26.26 25.49
C GLY A 339 -47.59 27.48 24.62
N GLY A 340 -48.64 28.01 24.00
CA GLY A 340 -48.55 29.19 23.13
C GLY A 340 -48.01 28.93 21.73
N GLY A 341 -47.47 27.73 21.48
CA GLY A 341 -47.02 27.28 20.17
C GLY A 341 -45.65 27.81 19.76
N GLY A 342 -45.29 27.56 18.51
CA GLY A 342 -44.21 28.26 17.82
C GLY A 342 -44.71 29.56 17.16
N VAL A 343 -44.06 30.68 17.46
CA VAL A 343 -44.20 31.98 16.77
C VAL A 343 -42.88 32.77 16.85
N ALA A 344 -42.43 33.36 15.75
CA ALA A 344 -41.28 34.26 15.72
C ALA A 344 -41.42 35.40 14.70
N TYR A 345 -40.75 36.53 14.96
CA TYR A 345 -40.65 37.63 13.99
C TYR A 345 -39.60 37.33 12.92
N LEU A 346 -39.93 37.69 11.68
CA LEU A 346 -39.15 37.35 10.48
C LEU A 346 -37.92 38.25 10.31
N GLY A 347 -36.71 37.67 10.32
CA GLY A 347 -35.45 38.34 10.00
C GLY A 347 -35.06 39.42 11.03
N VAL A 348 -34.99 39.04 12.31
CA VAL A 348 -34.74 39.96 13.44
C VAL A 348 -33.39 39.79 14.14
N VAL A 349 -32.59 38.77 13.82
CA VAL A 349 -31.24 38.62 14.42
C VAL A 349 -30.40 39.88 14.19
N CYS A 350 -29.59 40.27 15.18
CA CYS A 350 -28.87 41.55 15.27
C CYS A 350 -29.75 42.82 15.42
N ASP A 351 -31.07 42.79 15.22
CA ASP A 351 -31.90 43.98 15.36
C ASP A 351 -32.19 44.32 16.83
N ASN A 352 -31.48 45.28 17.40
CA ASN A 352 -31.69 45.76 18.77
C ASN A 352 -33.15 46.15 19.07
N ALA A 353 -33.98 46.46 18.07
CA ALA A 353 -35.40 46.72 18.28
C ALA A 353 -36.21 45.45 18.61
N ASP A 354 -35.90 44.30 18.00
CA ASP A 354 -36.83 43.15 17.94
C ASP A 354 -36.15 41.76 17.99
N LYS A 355 -34.82 41.65 18.08
CA LYS A 355 -34.02 40.40 18.05
C LYS A 355 -34.31 39.34 19.13
N ALA A 356 -35.16 39.64 20.09
CA ALA A 356 -35.62 38.71 21.13
C ALA A 356 -37.07 38.20 20.94
N ARG A 357 -37.70 38.51 19.79
CA ARG A 357 -39.05 38.08 19.46
C ARG A 357 -39.06 36.72 18.76
N GLY A 358 -38.82 35.67 19.54
CA GLY A 358 -39.00 34.28 19.14
C GLY A 358 -39.47 33.44 20.32
N VAL A 359 -40.44 32.57 20.08
CA VAL A 359 -41.12 31.74 21.08
C VAL A 359 -41.27 30.33 20.52
N THR A 360 -40.94 29.30 21.32
CA THR A 360 -41.23 27.91 20.99
C THR A 360 -41.87 27.18 22.17
N GLY A 361 -43.14 26.78 22.01
CA GLY A 361 -43.91 26.09 23.05
C GLY A 361 -44.44 24.73 22.64
N SER A 362 -44.25 23.72 23.51
CA SER A 362 -44.87 22.39 23.36
C SER A 362 -45.17 21.76 24.72
N ILE A 363 -46.33 21.12 24.85
CA ILE A 363 -46.75 20.39 26.05
C ILE A 363 -45.75 19.30 26.47
N SER A 364 -45.00 18.75 25.52
CA SER A 364 -43.91 17.81 25.75
C SER A 364 -42.64 18.29 25.04
N PRO A 365 -41.87 19.22 25.66
CA PRO A 365 -40.72 19.85 25.01
C PRO A 365 -39.48 18.94 25.16
N VAL A 366 -39.45 17.86 24.38
CA VAL A 366 -38.39 16.83 24.35
C VAL A 366 -38.23 16.24 22.95
N GLY A 367 -37.00 15.81 22.65
CA GLY A 367 -36.71 15.06 21.43
C GLY A 367 -36.65 15.92 20.17
N ASP A 368 -36.22 15.30 19.09
CA ASP A 368 -36.10 15.90 17.74
C ASP A 368 -37.40 16.56 17.24
N ALA A 369 -38.57 16.00 17.60
CA ALA A 369 -39.87 16.56 17.26
C ALA A 369 -40.15 17.93 17.90
N PHE A 370 -39.39 18.33 18.92
CA PHE A 370 -39.39 19.68 19.49
C PHE A 370 -38.20 20.50 18.95
N ASP A 371 -36.99 19.93 19.03
CA ASP A 371 -35.75 20.67 18.74
C ASP A 371 -35.62 21.07 17.26
N ILE A 372 -35.97 20.19 16.32
CA ILE A 372 -35.84 20.44 14.88
C ILE A 372 -37.14 20.92 14.28
N ASP A 373 -38.27 20.32 14.64
CA ASP A 373 -39.52 20.64 13.97
C ASP A 373 -40.23 21.89 14.53
N TYR A 374 -39.77 22.41 15.68
CA TYR A 374 -40.20 23.72 16.22
C TYR A 374 -39.00 24.66 16.41
N VAL A 375 -38.03 24.35 17.28
CA VAL A 375 -37.03 25.36 17.69
C VAL A 375 -36.17 25.80 16.50
N ALA A 376 -35.71 24.86 15.66
CA ALA A 376 -35.00 25.19 14.43
C ALA A 376 -35.87 25.91 13.38
N HIS A 377 -37.20 25.71 13.38
CA HIS A 377 -38.18 26.38 12.52
C HIS A 377 -38.39 27.84 12.95
N GLU A 378 -38.67 28.08 14.24
CA GLU A 378 -38.92 29.42 14.78
C GLU A 378 -37.64 30.28 14.79
N MET A 379 -36.48 29.69 15.12
CA MET A 379 -35.20 30.35 14.86
C MET A 379 -34.97 30.59 13.36
N GLY A 380 -35.51 29.72 12.51
CA GLY A 380 -35.47 29.84 11.06
C GLY A 380 -36.16 31.12 10.58
N HIS A 381 -37.33 31.45 11.13
CA HIS A 381 -37.97 32.75 10.95
C HIS A 381 -37.09 33.90 11.47
N GLN A 382 -36.49 33.80 12.66
CA GLN A 382 -35.61 34.86 13.17
C GLN A 382 -34.41 35.13 12.24
N PHE A 383 -33.88 34.10 11.58
CA PHE A 383 -32.86 34.18 10.52
C PHE A 383 -33.42 34.44 9.10
N GLY A 384 -34.73 34.57 8.95
CA GLY A 384 -35.37 35.05 7.74
C GLY A 384 -36.03 34.00 6.82
N GLY A 385 -36.11 32.72 7.17
CA GLY A 385 -36.87 31.75 6.36
C GLY A 385 -38.39 32.05 6.37
N ASN A 386 -39.04 32.05 5.20
CA ASN A 386 -40.51 31.96 5.09
C ASN A 386 -40.99 30.50 5.02
N HIS A 387 -42.29 30.27 5.21
CA HIS A 387 -42.88 28.94 4.99
C HIS A 387 -42.76 28.45 3.55
N THR A 388 -42.53 27.15 3.36
CA THR A 388 -42.36 26.52 2.04
C THR A 388 -43.50 25.63 1.57
N PHE A 389 -44.46 25.33 2.42
CA PHE A 389 -45.57 24.44 2.10
C PHE A 389 -46.65 25.10 1.21
N ASN A 390 -47.29 24.33 0.35
CA ASN A 390 -48.32 24.78 -0.58
C ASN A 390 -49.74 24.29 -0.23
N ASN A 391 -50.13 24.39 1.03
CA ASN A 391 -51.50 24.12 1.48
C ASN A 391 -51.98 25.22 2.44
N ASP A 392 -53.30 25.46 2.47
CA ASP A 392 -53.90 26.62 3.17
C ASP A 392 -55.39 26.36 3.45
N ASN A 393 -55.74 25.14 3.89
CA ASN A 393 -57.14 24.70 3.98
C ASN A 393 -57.45 23.66 5.09
N ALA A 394 -56.45 23.22 5.86
CA ALA A 394 -56.62 22.14 6.83
C ALA A 394 -55.45 22.08 7.82
N GLY A 395 -55.76 21.72 9.07
CA GLY A 395 -54.78 21.67 10.15
C GLY A 395 -54.11 23.02 10.35
N SER A 396 -52.85 23.01 10.78
CA SER A 396 -52.10 24.23 11.09
C SER A 396 -51.66 25.00 9.84
N CYS A 397 -51.72 24.38 8.64
CA CYS A 397 -51.48 25.09 7.37
C CYS A 397 -52.47 26.24 7.11
N ASP A 398 -53.69 26.16 7.63
CA ASP A 398 -54.76 27.14 7.37
C ASP A 398 -54.37 28.55 7.86
N GLY A 399 -54.31 29.51 6.93
CA GLY A 399 -53.94 30.90 7.20
C GLY A 399 -52.43 31.18 7.30
N ASN A 400 -51.57 30.14 7.19
CA ASN A 400 -50.12 30.26 7.42
C ASN A 400 -49.28 30.18 6.14
N ARG A 401 -49.87 29.94 4.96
CA ARG A 401 -49.11 29.77 3.71
C ARG A 401 -48.43 31.06 3.23
N ASN A 402 -47.13 30.98 2.88
CA ASN A 402 -46.46 32.05 2.14
C ASN A 402 -46.43 31.79 0.62
N ALA A 403 -47.23 32.55 -0.15
CA ALA A 403 -47.37 32.37 -1.59
C ALA A 403 -46.07 32.57 -2.42
N SER A 404 -45.06 33.27 -1.90
CA SER A 404 -43.82 33.56 -2.63
C SER A 404 -42.74 32.47 -2.49
N THR A 405 -42.93 31.54 -1.54
CA THR A 405 -41.97 30.47 -1.21
C THR A 405 -42.62 29.08 -1.12
N ALA A 406 -43.94 28.97 -1.39
CA ALA A 406 -44.75 27.75 -1.35
C ALA A 406 -44.42 26.73 -2.46
N TYR A 407 -43.19 26.23 -2.46
CA TYR A 407 -42.62 25.29 -3.44
C TYR A 407 -42.83 23.82 -3.08
N GLU A 408 -43.18 23.49 -1.83
CA GLU A 408 -43.34 22.10 -1.40
C GLU A 408 -44.83 21.69 -1.37
N PRO A 409 -45.22 20.55 -1.96
CA PRO A 409 -46.63 20.15 -2.04
C PRO A 409 -47.23 19.82 -0.67
N GLY A 410 -48.52 20.11 -0.48
CA GLY A 410 -49.24 19.75 0.75
C GLY A 410 -48.64 20.37 2.01
N SER A 411 -48.30 19.53 2.99
CA SER A 411 -47.60 19.94 4.23
C SER A 411 -46.13 20.34 4.03
N GLY A 412 -45.55 20.02 2.87
CA GLY A 412 -44.11 19.97 2.64
C GLY A 412 -43.37 18.94 3.52
N SER A 413 -42.04 19.00 3.50
CA SER A 413 -41.12 18.02 4.07
C SER A 413 -39.86 18.65 4.72
N THR A 414 -39.43 19.87 4.37
CA THR A 414 -38.24 20.52 5.00
C THR A 414 -38.56 21.26 6.31
N ILE A 415 -37.54 21.83 6.99
CA ILE A 415 -37.72 22.50 8.30
C ILE A 415 -38.77 23.61 8.25
N MET A 416 -38.73 24.53 7.27
CA MET A 416 -39.71 25.63 7.17
C MET A 416 -41.06 25.19 6.58
N ALA A 417 -41.24 23.89 6.32
CA ALA A 417 -42.53 23.32 5.99
C ALA A 417 -43.28 22.88 7.26
N TYR A 418 -44.57 22.59 7.13
CA TYR A 418 -45.45 22.16 8.22
C TYR A 418 -45.65 20.63 8.19
N ALA A 419 -44.54 19.89 8.11
CA ALA A 419 -44.57 18.44 7.99
C ALA A 419 -45.36 17.81 9.16
N GLY A 420 -46.37 17.00 8.81
CA GLY A 420 -47.19 16.24 9.75
C GLY A 420 -48.39 16.97 10.36
N ILE A 421 -48.62 18.26 10.09
CA ILE A 421 -49.61 19.07 10.83
C ILE A 421 -50.71 19.73 9.98
N CYS A 422 -50.77 19.45 8.68
CA CYS A 422 -51.71 20.07 7.74
C CYS A 422 -52.93 19.19 7.42
N GLY A 423 -53.24 18.25 8.31
CA GLY A 423 -54.31 17.27 8.18
C GLY A 423 -53.88 16.00 7.41
N PRO A 424 -54.48 14.82 7.69
CA PRO A 424 -54.01 13.54 7.16
C PRO A 424 -53.96 13.42 5.62
N SER A 425 -54.81 14.15 4.91
CA SER A 425 -54.87 14.16 3.44
C SER A 425 -53.79 15.02 2.77
N ASN A 426 -53.10 15.88 3.53
CA ASN A 426 -52.07 16.79 3.02
C ASN A 426 -50.67 16.50 3.60
N ASN A 427 -50.59 15.71 4.68
CA ASN A 427 -49.35 15.35 5.36
C ASN A 427 -48.47 14.41 4.53
N LEU A 428 -47.33 14.91 4.06
CA LEU A 428 -46.36 14.15 3.27
C LEU A 428 -45.49 13.20 4.10
N GLN A 429 -45.13 13.61 5.32
CA GLN A 429 -44.35 12.86 6.31
C GLN A 429 -44.73 13.31 7.73
N PRO A 430 -44.49 12.52 8.78
CA PRO A 430 -44.90 12.86 10.15
C PRO A 430 -44.06 13.98 10.81
N ASN A 431 -42.81 14.20 10.37
CA ASN A 431 -41.85 15.17 10.92
C ASN A 431 -41.03 15.79 9.79
N SER A 432 -40.37 16.92 10.00
CA SER A 432 -39.58 17.59 8.94
C SER A 432 -38.20 16.93 8.76
N ASP A 433 -37.75 16.73 7.53
CA ASP A 433 -36.35 16.42 7.26
C ASP A 433 -35.49 17.57 7.81
N ALA A 434 -34.39 17.25 8.51
CA ALA A 434 -33.55 18.22 9.22
C ALA A 434 -32.67 19.04 8.27
N ILE A 435 -33.31 19.81 7.41
CA ILE A 435 -32.72 20.52 6.27
C ILE A 435 -33.56 21.73 5.86
N PHE A 436 -32.95 22.70 5.18
CA PHE A 436 -33.67 23.83 4.58
C PHE A 436 -33.87 23.61 3.08
N HIS A 437 -35.07 23.96 2.58
CA HIS A 437 -35.35 24.05 1.15
C HIS A 437 -34.45 25.12 0.51
N THR A 438 -34.04 24.94 -0.76
CA THR A 438 -33.20 25.92 -1.49
C THR A 438 -33.73 27.36 -1.43
N ALA A 439 -35.07 27.54 -1.37
CA ALA A 439 -35.68 28.87 -1.21
C ALA A 439 -35.34 29.51 0.14
N ASN A 440 -35.46 28.78 1.25
CA ASN A 440 -35.11 29.31 2.57
C ASN A 440 -33.62 29.52 2.71
N TYR A 441 -32.82 28.59 2.18
CA TYR A 441 -31.38 28.76 2.11
C TYR A 441 -31.02 30.11 1.45
N GLN A 442 -31.63 30.45 0.30
CA GLN A 442 -31.43 31.75 -0.34
C GLN A 442 -31.88 32.93 0.54
N GLU A 443 -33.08 32.88 1.13
CA GLU A 443 -33.58 33.97 1.99
C GLU A 443 -32.71 34.19 3.24
N MET A 444 -32.34 33.11 3.91
CA MET A 444 -31.58 33.14 5.16
C MET A 444 -30.13 33.54 4.89
N ARG A 445 -29.47 33.02 3.84
CA ARG A 445 -28.11 33.45 3.47
C ARG A 445 -28.09 34.94 3.07
N ALA A 446 -29.07 35.40 2.28
CA ALA A 446 -29.18 36.83 1.92
C ALA A 446 -29.34 37.73 3.15
N PHE A 447 -30.14 37.31 4.14
CA PHE A 447 -30.28 38.02 5.40
C PHE A 447 -28.98 37.98 6.24
N ILE A 448 -28.40 36.79 6.45
CA ILE A 448 -27.18 36.56 7.23
C ILE A 448 -25.99 37.37 6.70
N ASP A 449 -25.82 37.46 5.39
CA ASP A 449 -24.74 38.24 4.76
C ASP A 449 -24.96 39.75 4.86
N GLY A 450 -26.17 40.20 5.20
CA GLY A 450 -26.48 41.58 5.58
C GLY A 450 -26.35 41.88 7.09
N THR A 451 -26.06 40.88 7.94
CA THR A 451 -25.88 41.08 9.39
C THR A 451 -24.42 41.33 9.79
N THR A 452 -24.21 42.05 10.90
CA THR A 452 -22.86 42.46 11.35
C THR A 452 -22.55 42.15 12.81
N CYS A 453 -23.45 41.54 13.58
CA CYS A 453 -23.24 41.27 15.01
C CYS A 453 -22.56 39.92 15.31
N SER A 454 -22.37 39.06 14.31
CA SER A 454 -21.69 37.78 14.46
C SER A 454 -20.17 37.93 14.62
N VAL A 455 -19.56 37.00 15.37
CA VAL A 455 -18.11 36.78 15.33
C VAL A 455 -17.83 35.80 14.20
N ASN A 456 -17.02 36.22 13.22
CA ASN A 456 -16.73 35.44 12.03
C ASN A 456 -15.37 34.75 12.14
N ALA A 457 -15.29 33.48 11.73
CA ALA A 457 -14.04 32.72 11.65
C ALA A 457 -13.92 31.97 10.32
N ALA A 458 -12.70 31.92 9.77
CA ALA A 458 -12.41 31.15 8.56
C ALA A 458 -12.47 29.65 8.87
N THR A 459 -13.12 28.88 8.00
CA THR A 459 -13.43 27.47 8.24
C THR A 459 -12.45 26.50 7.61
N GLY A 460 -11.63 26.96 6.66
CA GLY A 460 -10.83 26.08 5.79
C GLY A 460 -11.63 25.39 4.68
N ASN A 461 -12.95 25.58 4.61
CA ASN A 461 -13.85 24.98 3.63
C ASN A 461 -14.07 25.89 2.41
N THR A 462 -14.05 25.36 1.19
CA THR A 462 -14.51 26.04 -0.02
C THR A 462 -15.88 25.51 -0.45
N ALA A 463 -16.88 26.39 -0.54
CA ALA A 463 -18.23 26.00 -0.97
C ALA A 463 -18.22 25.18 -2.28
N PRO A 464 -19.07 24.14 -2.41
CA PRO A 464 -18.94 23.15 -3.47
C PRO A 464 -19.40 23.76 -4.79
N VAL A 465 -18.83 23.35 -5.91
CA VAL A 465 -19.11 23.96 -7.23
C VAL A 465 -19.93 23.02 -8.09
N VAL A 466 -21.15 23.43 -8.47
CA VAL A 466 -21.95 22.69 -9.47
C VAL A 466 -21.35 22.92 -10.85
N THR A 467 -20.79 21.86 -11.45
CA THR A 467 -20.08 21.91 -12.73
C THR A 467 -20.99 21.64 -13.93
N THR A 468 -22.02 20.80 -13.76
CA THR A 468 -22.96 20.44 -14.84
C THR A 468 -24.38 20.26 -14.32
N VAL A 469 -25.36 20.64 -15.14
CA VAL A 469 -26.81 20.42 -14.92
C VAL A 469 -27.51 20.12 -16.25
N PRO A 470 -28.73 19.53 -16.24
CA PRO A 470 -29.53 19.33 -17.44
C PRO A 470 -29.85 20.66 -18.13
N ALA A 471 -29.95 20.63 -19.45
CA ALA A 471 -30.30 21.79 -20.26
C ALA A 471 -31.77 22.16 -20.07
N SER A 472 -32.04 23.46 -19.95
CA SER A 472 -33.41 23.99 -19.95
C SER A 472 -34.05 23.94 -21.34
N GLY A 473 -35.37 24.13 -21.42
CA GLY A 473 -36.13 24.21 -22.66
C GLY A 473 -36.56 22.86 -23.25
N LYS A 474 -36.27 21.74 -22.56
CA LYS A 474 -36.77 20.42 -22.97
C LYS A 474 -38.24 20.24 -22.58
N VAL A 475 -38.99 19.57 -23.46
CA VAL A 475 -40.41 19.24 -23.25
C VAL A 475 -40.54 17.75 -22.96
N LEU A 476 -41.23 17.41 -21.89
CA LEU A 476 -41.51 16.06 -21.43
C LEU A 476 -42.91 15.61 -21.88
N PRO A 477 -43.11 14.33 -22.20
CA PRO A 477 -44.45 13.74 -22.28
C PRO A 477 -45.16 13.79 -20.93
N ILE A 478 -46.50 13.93 -20.93
CA ILE A 478 -47.30 13.79 -19.71
C ILE A 478 -47.30 12.33 -19.22
N GLY A 479 -47.58 12.13 -17.94
CA GLY A 479 -47.73 10.81 -17.33
C GLY A 479 -46.48 9.92 -17.36
N THR A 480 -45.30 10.48 -17.65
CA THR A 480 -44.07 9.71 -17.92
C THR A 480 -42.97 10.04 -16.91
N PRO A 481 -42.28 9.05 -16.31
CA PRO A 481 -41.12 9.25 -15.46
C PRO A 481 -39.99 10.04 -16.13
N PHE A 482 -39.26 10.84 -15.34
CA PHE A 482 -38.06 11.54 -15.81
C PHE A 482 -36.98 11.60 -14.72
N LYS A 483 -35.74 11.86 -15.11
CA LYS A 483 -34.61 11.94 -14.19
C LYS A 483 -33.68 13.10 -14.52
N LEU A 484 -33.18 13.76 -13.48
CA LEU A 484 -32.27 14.90 -13.58
C LEU A 484 -30.95 14.54 -12.90
N THR A 485 -29.83 14.82 -13.56
CA THR A 485 -28.48 14.49 -13.07
C THR A 485 -27.63 15.74 -13.06
N ALA A 486 -26.93 15.98 -11.96
CA ALA A 486 -25.95 17.06 -11.82
C ALA A 486 -24.52 16.50 -11.77
N GLY A 487 -23.53 17.35 -12.01
CA GLY A 487 -22.15 17.12 -11.61
C GLY A 487 -21.71 18.28 -10.71
N ALA A 488 -20.90 17.97 -9.70
CA ALA A 488 -20.28 18.95 -8.84
C ALA A 488 -18.87 18.51 -8.42
N THR A 489 -18.05 19.48 -8.03
CA THR A 489 -16.68 19.30 -7.54
C THR A 489 -16.49 20.05 -6.24
N ASP A 490 -15.62 19.52 -5.41
CA ASP A 490 -15.22 20.07 -4.12
C ASP A 490 -13.72 20.39 -4.16
N ALA A 491 -13.26 21.46 -3.50
CA ALA A 491 -11.85 21.85 -3.55
C ALA A 491 -11.00 21.10 -2.52
N GLU A 492 -11.59 20.77 -1.38
CA GLU A 492 -10.99 20.00 -0.29
C GLU A 492 -11.13 18.47 -0.52
N ASN A 493 -11.90 18.08 -1.54
CA ASN A 493 -12.26 16.70 -1.92
C ASN A 493 -13.10 16.00 -0.82
N ASP A 494 -13.98 16.76 -0.17
CA ASP A 494 -14.98 16.25 0.76
C ASP A 494 -16.16 15.56 0.04
N ALA A 495 -16.93 14.78 0.80
CA ALA A 495 -18.01 13.96 0.25
C ALA A 495 -19.26 14.78 -0.05
N LEU A 496 -19.59 14.91 -1.34
CA LEU A 496 -20.74 15.68 -1.80
C LEU A 496 -22.07 14.93 -1.71
N THR A 497 -23.11 15.67 -1.32
CA THR A 497 -24.51 15.24 -1.40
C THR A 497 -25.34 16.20 -2.23
N TYR A 498 -26.34 15.66 -2.92
CA TYR A 498 -27.17 16.33 -3.91
C TYR A 498 -28.63 16.29 -3.48
N MET A 499 -29.33 17.41 -3.66
CA MET A 499 -30.75 17.55 -3.38
C MET A 499 -31.42 18.27 -4.54
N TRP A 500 -32.24 17.55 -5.31
CA TRP A 500 -33.03 18.10 -6.41
C TRP A 500 -34.42 18.49 -5.90
N GLU A 501 -34.81 19.75 -6.12
CA GLU A 501 -36.04 20.37 -5.58
C GLU A 501 -36.83 21.06 -6.70
N GLU A 502 -38.16 21.07 -6.61
CA GLU A 502 -39.06 21.77 -7.55
C GLU A 502 -39.19 23.25 -7.17
N LEU A 503 -39.33 24.13 -8.16
CA LEU A 503 -39.41 25.59 -8.01
C LEU A 503 -40.64 26.18 -8.73
N ASP A 504 -41.74 25.45 -8.74
CA ASP A 504 -43.03 25.92 -9.25
C ASP A 504 -43.90 26.48 -8.11
N LEU A 505 -44.47 27.67 -8.33
CA LEU A 505 -45.45 28.31 -7.44
C LEU A 505 -46.83 28.28 -8.09
N GLY A 506 -47.87 27.98 -7.30
CA GLY A 506 -49.25 27.90 -7.78
C GLY A 506 -50.28 28.34 -6.73
N PRO A 507 -51.58 28.09 -6.97
CA PRO A 507 -52.60 28.21 -5.93
C PRO A 507 -52.35 27.21 -4.80
N SER A 508 -52.87 27.50 -3.60
CA SER A 508 -52.88 26.54 -2.49
C SER A 508 -53.78 25.34 -2.80
N GLY A 509 -53.43 24.15 -2.31
CA GLY A 509 -54.28 22.99 -2.50
C GLY A 509 -53.71 21.68 -1.94
N SER A 510 -54.58 20.68 -1.87
CA SER A 510 -54.18 19.33 -1.47
C SER A 510 -53.17 18.74 -2.48
N PRO A 511 -52.14 18.00 -2.05
CA PRO A 511 -51.17 17.37 -2.95
C PRO A 511 -51.81 16.34 -3.91
N ASN A 512 -53.05 15.91 -3.65
CA ASN A 512 -53.85 15.04 -4.52
C ASN A 512 -54.77 15.79 -5.51
N ALA A 513 -54.83 17.13 -5.49
CA ALA A 513 -55.72 17.90 -6.36
C ALA A 513 -55.49 17.58 -7.85
N ALA A 514 -56.55 17.52 -8.66
CA ALA A 514 -56.41 17.34 -10.10
C ALA A 514 -55.56 18.49 -10.67
N GLN A 515 -54.60 18.18 -11.55
CA GLN A 515 -53.78 19.21 -12.18
C GLN A 515 -54.63 19.92 -13.24
N VAL A 516 -54.63 21.25 -13.23
CA VAL A 516 -55.41 22.09 -14.14
C VAL A 516 -54.47 22.77 -15.12
N PRO A 517 -54.74 22.78 -16.44
CA PRO A 517 -53.93 23.50 -17.41
C PRO A 517 -53.78 24.99 -17.03
N GLY A 518 -52.55 25.50 -17.10
CA GLY A 518 -52.24 26.88 -16.68
C GLY A 518 -52.04 27.08 -15.17
N GLN A 519 -52.18 26.04 -14.34
CA GLN A 519 -51.79 26.08 -12.92
C GLN A 519 -50.47 25.34 -12.68
N THR A 520 -49.59 25.98 -11.90
CA THR A 520 -48.24 25.51 -11.59
C THR A 520 -48.10 25.13 -10.11
N ILE A 521 -49.02 24.31 -9.60
CA ILE A 521 -48.90 23.74 -8.25
C ILE A 521 -47.65 22.83 -8.18
N PRO A 522 -46.85 22.84 -7.11
CA PRO A 522 -45.75 21.90 -6.97
C PRO A 522 -46.26 20.45 -6.94
N LEU A 523 -45.52 19.55 -7.57
CA LEU A 523 -45.89 18.14 -7.77
C LEU A 523 -44.96 17.15 -7.07
N PHE A 524 -43.72 17.55 -6.82
CA PHE A 524 -42.62 16.76 -6.27
C PHE A 524 -42.11 17.38 -4.98
N ARG A 525 -42.03 16.56 -3.94
CA ARG A 525 -41.58 16.93 -2.60
C ARG A 525 -40.06 16.98 -2.49
N SER A 526 -39.55 17.73 -1.52
CA SER A 526 -38.16 17.57 -1.09
C SER A 526 -37.97 16.24 -0.35
N PHE A 527 -36.75 15.72 -0.44
CA PHE A 527 -36.24 14.61 0.36
C PHE A 527 -34.84 14.98 0.84
N THR A 528 -34.42 14.41 1.97
CA THR A 528 -33.02 14.34 2.40
C THR A 528 -32.02 14.17 1.24
N PRO A 529 -30.88 14.88 1.26
CA PRO A 529 -29.84 14.78 0.24
C PRO A 529 -29.32 13.36 0.10
N SER A 530 -28.83 13.05 -1.09
CA SER A 530 -28.23 11.77 -1.41
C SER A 530 -26.83 11.96 -1.99
N THR A 531 -25.93 11.02 -1.72
CA THR A 531 -24.67 10.90 -2.47
C THR A 531 -24.87 10.63 -3.98
N ALA A 532 -26.08 10.23 -4.40
CA ALA A 532 -26.42 10.05 -5.81
C ALA A 532 -26.70 11.39 -6.53
N PRO A 533 -25.98 11.73 -7.62
CA PRO A 533 -26.20 12.97 -8.38
C PRO A 533 -27.49 13.00 -9.20
N THR A 534 -28.10 11.83 -9.41
CA THR A 534 -29.33 11.63 -10.20
C THR A 534 -30.55 11.51 -9.29
N ARG A 535 -31.54 12.39 -9.45
CA ARG A 535 -32.88 12.19 -8.90
C ARG A 535 -33.82 11.68 -9.99
N TYR A 536 -34.56 10.63 -9.63
CA TYR A 536 -35.70 10.09 -10.40
C TYR A 536 -36.99 10.71 -9.88
N PHE A 537 -37.94 10.96 -10.78
CA PHE A 537 -39.23 11.57 -10.49
C PHE A 537 -40.37 10.72 -11.09
N PRO A 538 -41.20 10.03 -10.27
CA PRO A 538 -41.01 9.75 -8.84
C PRO A 538 -39.71 9.01 -8.49
N ARG A 539 -39.35 8.96 -7.20
CA ARG A 539 -38.19 8.17 -6.73
C ARG A 539 -38.23 6.73 -7.27
N LEU A 540 -37.05 6.23 -7.63
CA LEU A 540 -36.86 4.90 -8.21
C LEU A 540 -37.54 3.75 -7.43
N PRO A 541 -37.49 3.67 -6.08
CA PRO A 541 -38.22 2.62 -5.34
C PRO A 541 -39.74 2.67 -5.53
N SER A 542 -40.33 3.84 -5.78
CA SER A 542 -41.77 3.96 -6.05
C SER A 542 -42.11 3.40 -7.43
N LEU A 543 -41.28 3.70 -8.42
CA LEU A 543 -41.36 3.16 -9.79
C LEU A 543 -41.18 1.64 -9.80
N LEU A 544 -40.15 1.10 -9.14
CA LEU A 544 -39.87 -0.35 -9.16
C LEU A 544 -40.97 -1.21 -8.52
N ASN A 545 -41.73 -0.63 -7.59
CA ASN A 545 -42.88 -1.26 -6.92
C ASN A 545 -44.24 -0.88 -7.56
N ASN A 546 -44.24 -0.09 -8.63
CA ASN A 546 -45.44 0.40 -9.32
C ASN A 546 -46.42 1.13 -8.36
N THR A 547 -45.88 1.95 -7.46
CA THR A 547 -46.62 2.65 -6.39
C THR A 547 -46.63 4.16 -6.59
N THR A 548 -47.79 4.80 -6.36
CA THR A 548 -47.89 6.26 -6.26
C THR A 548 -47.58 6.71 -4.83
N VAL A 549 -46.75 7.74 -4.67
CA VAL A 549 -46.42 8.35 -3.37
C VAL A 549 -46.98 9.76 -3.29
N LEU A 550 -47.49 10.14 -2.11
CA LEU A 550 -48.06 11.47 -1.88
C LEU A 550 -46.96 12.55 -2.03
N GLY A 551 -47.23 13.54 -2.86
CA GLY A 551 -46.25 14.58 -3.21
C GLY A 551 -45.15 14.11 -4.18
N GLU A 552 -45.37 13.04 -4.96
CA GLU A 552 -44.51 12.61 -6.06
C GLU A 552 -45.37 12.29 -7.28
N ARG A 553 -45.91 13.32 -7.95
CA ARG A 553 -46.91 13.15 -9.02
C ARG A 553 -46.40 13.55 -10.39
N LEU A 554 -46.52 12.65 -11.36
CA LEU A 554 -46.18 12.96 -12.75
C LEU A 554 -47.10 14.06 -13.32
N PRO A 555 -46.59 14.95 -14.19
CA PRO A 555 -47.40 15.97 -14.85
C PRO A 555 -48.49 15.33 -15.72
N THR A 556 -49.76 15.72 -15.56
CA THR A 556 -50.90 15.19 -16.34
C THR A 556 -51.49 16.21 -17.30
N VAL A 557 -50.90 17.40 -17.39
CA VAL A 557 -51.33 18.51 -18.25
C VAL A 557 -50.11 19.20 -18.88
N THR A 558 -50.34 20.04 -19.89
CA THR A 558 -49.31 20.96 -20.39
C THR A 558 -49.03 22.06 -19.35
N ARG A 559 -47.79 22.15 -18.87
CA ARG A 559 -47.33 23.15 -17.89
C ARG A 559 -45.80 23.32 -17.92
N PRO A 560 -45.23 24.45 -17.45
CA PRO A 560 -43.82 24.49 -17.09
C PRO A 560 -43.54 23.59 -15.86
N LEU A 561 -42.28 23.25 -15.68
CA LEU A 561 -41.72 22.53 -14.53
C LEU A 561 -40.32 23.07 -14.24
N ASN A 562 -40.11 23.72 -13.11
CA ASN A 562 -38.81 24.29 -12.74
C ASN A 562 -38.15 23.44 -11.65
N PHE A 563 -36.85 23.17 -11.79
CA PHE A 563 -36.07 22.43 -10.80
C PHE A 563 -34.75 23.12 -10.47
N ARG A 564 -34.15 22.79 -9.34
CA ARG A 564 -32.78 23.18 -8.97
C ARG A 564 -32.11 22.03 -8.22
N VAL A 565 -30.79 21.92 -8.37
CA VAL A 565 -29.98 21.10 -7.46
C VAL A 565 -29.28 21.99 -6.45
N THR A 566 -29.37 21.61 -5.17
CA THR A 566 -28.56 22.13 -4.08
C THR A 566 -27.53 21.05 -3.72
N VAL A 567 -26.25 21.43 -3.66
CA VAL A 567 -25.11 20.54 -3.38
C VAL A 567 -24.45 20.96 -2.06
N ARG A 568 -24.05 19.97 -1.27
CA ARG A 568 -23.51 20.15 0.08
C ARG A 568 -22.28 19.28 0.31
N ASP A 569 -21.22 19.85 0.88
CA ASP A 569 -20.06 19.14 1.43
C ASP A 569 -20.13 19.07 2.98
N GLN A 570 -19.11 18.49 3.62
CA GLN A 570 -18.87 18.64 5.06
C GLN A 570 -17.38 18.67 5.39
N HIS A 571 -16.79 19.86 5.51
CA HIS A 571 -15.38 20.00 5.85
C HIS A 571 -15.08 19.97 7.36
N SER A 572 -14.03 19.24 7.76
CA SER A 572 -13.49 19.20 9.13
C SER A 572 -12.26 20.10 9.26
N GLY A 573 -12.46 21.41 9.40
CA GLY A 573 -11.40 22.42 9.39
C GLY A 573 -11.02 23.01 10.76
N PRO A 574 -10.28 24.15 10.78
CA PRO A 574 -9.71 24.76 11.99
C PRO A 574 -10.69 25.22 13.08
N VAL A 575 -11.98 25.27 12.80
CA VAL A 575 -13.04 25.75 13.71
C VAL A 575 -14.17 24.74 13.90
N GLY A 576 -13.92 23.47 13.56
CA GLY A 576 -14.91 22.39 13.67
C GLY A 576 -15.41 21.89 12.32
N VAL A 577 -16.54 21.20 12.36
CA VAL A 577 -17.16 20.54 11.20
C VAL A 577 -18.24 21.44 10.61
N ILE A 578 -17.91 22.16 9.53
CA ILE A 578 -18.78 23.18 8.94
C ILE A 578 -19.15 22.78 7.51
N GLY A 579 -20.44 22.79 7.18
CA GLY A 579 -20.92 22.46 5.84
C GLY A 579 -20.81 23.64 4.89
N GLY A 580 -20.32 23.38 3.68
CA GLY A 580 -20.47 24.26 2.54
C GLY A 580 -21.70 23.87 1.73
N VAL A 581 -22.43 24.90 1.28
CA VAL A 581 -23.65 24.72 0.48
C VAL A 581 -23.62 25.67 -0.71
N ASN A 582 -24.01 25.15 -1.86
CA ASN A 582 -24.15 25.89 -3.09
C ASN A 582 -25.29 25.30 -3.95
N TYR A 583 -25.72 25.99 -4.98
CA TYR A 583 -26.84 25.55 -5.81
C TYR A 583 -26.70 25.96 -7.28
N SER A 584 -27.42 25.26 -8.15
CA SER A 584 -27.41 25.52 -9.60
C SER A 584 -28.31 26.68 -10.02
N SER A 585 -28.09 27.17 -11.25
CA SER A 585 -29.17 27.84 -11.99
C SER A 585 -30.42 26.95 -12.07
N THR A 586 -31.59 27.56 -12.18
CA THR A 586 -32.85 26.83 -12.40
C THR A 586 -32.80 26.06 -13.72
N VAL A 587 -33.25 24.81 -13.69
CA VAL A 587 -33.51 23.96 -14.86
C VAL A 587 -34.99 24.09 -15.18
N SER A 588 -35.31 24.85 -16.23
CA SER A 588 -36.69 25.07 -16.67
C SER A 588 -37.07 24.10 -17.77
N LEU A 589 -38.02 23.21 -17.48
CA LEU A 589 -38.61 22.23 -18.38
C LEU A 589 -40.09 22.58 -18.62
N SER A 590 -40.76 21.80 -19.47
CA SER A 590 -42.23 21.77 -19.52
C SER A 590 -42.72 20.36 -19.80
N SER A 591 -43.98 20.08 -19.50
CA SER A 591 -44.72 18.92 -20.00
C SER A 591 -45.69 19.33 -21.11
N SER A 592 -46.04 18.41 -22.01
CA SER A 592 -47.05 18.64 -23.05
C SER A 592 -48.03 17.47 -23.17
N ALA A 593 -49.33 17.78 -23.13
CA ALA A 593 -50.40 16.81 -23.37
C ALA A 593 -50.49 16.32 -24.83
N ALA A 594 -49.64 16.82 -25.73
CA ALA A 594 -49.51 16.31 -27.10
C ALA A 594 -48.72 14.98 -27.19
N ALA A 595 -48.09 14.53 -26.11
CA ALA A 595 -47.36 13.28 -26.05
C ALA A 595 -47.40 12.64 -24.65
N GLY A 596 -47.34 11.31 -24.58
CA GLY A 596 -47.34 10.52 -23.35
C GLY A 596 -48.66 9.83 -23.01
N PRO A 597 -48.66 8.85 -22.08
CA PRO A 597 -47.48 8.34 -21.37
C PRO A 597 -46.59 7.47 -22.26
N PHE A 598 -45.27 7.64 -22.17
CA PHE A 598 -44.30 6.74 -22.80
C PHE A 598 -44.11 5.52 -21.90
N VAL A 599 -44.30 4.30 -22.43
CA VAL A 599 -44.42 3.08 -21.61
C VAL A 599 -43.69 1.90 -22.25
N VAL A 600 -42.91 1.14 -21.47
CA VAL A 600 -42.30 -0.14 -21.89
C VAL A 600 -43.39 -1.21 -22.00
N GLN A 601 -43.57 -1.77 -23.20
CA GLN A 601 -44.58 -2.79 -23.46
C GLN A 601 -44.01 -4.22 -23.37
N TYR A 602 -42.76 -4.41 -23.79
CA TYR A 602 -42.08 -5.70 -23.66
C TYR A 602 -40.56 -5.55 -23.43
N PRO A 603 -39.96 -6.26 -22.46
CA PRO A 603 -40.61 -7.15 -21.50
C PRO A 603 -41.29 -6.32 -20.39
N ASN A 604 -42.57 -6.59 -20.10
CA ASN A 604 -43.30 -5.91 -19.02
C ASN A 604 -43.98 -6.87 -18.02
N THR A 605 -43.72 -8.17 -18.17
CA THR A 605 -44.23 -9.26 -17.33
C THR A 605 -43.12 -10.28 -17.06
N ALA A 606 -43.38 -11.26 -16.20
CA ALA A 606 -42.44 -12.34 -15.92
C ALA A 606 -42.24 -13.26 -17.15
N VAL A 607 -41.25 -12.93 -17.98
CA VAL A 607 -40.81 -13.70 -19.15
C VAL A 607 -39.43 -14.32 -18.91
N THR A 608 -38.98 -15.21 -19.81
CA THR A 608 -37.61 -15.75 -19.80
C THR A 608 -36.92 -15.45 -21.12
N TRP A 609 -35.78 -14.78 -21.05
CA TRP A 609 -34.85 -14.59 -22.16
C TRP A 609 -33.74 -15.65 -22.09
N THR A 610 -33.29 -16.14 -23.24
CA THR A 610 -32.06 -16.93 -23.34
C THR A 610 -30.89 -15.97 -23.55
N GLY A 611 -29.86 -16.07 -22.72
CA GLY A 611 -28.68 -15.21 -22.82
C GLY A 611 -27.97 -15.37 -24.17
N GLY A 612 -27.51 -14.25 -24.73
CA GLY A 612 -26.89 -14.19 -26.06
C GLY A 612 -27.89 -14.28 -27.23
N ALA A 613 -29.16 -14.58 -27.00
CA ALA A 613 -30.18 -14.54 -28.05
C ALA A 613 -30.59 -13.09 -28.35
N ALA A 614 -30.97 -12.85 -29.61
CA ALA A 614 -31.64 -11.61 -29.99
C ALA A 614 -33.05 -11.57 -29.35
N GLN A 615 -33.42 -10.41 -28.82
CA GLN A 615 -34.69 -10.13 -28.16
C GLN A 615 -35.26 -8.82 -28.71
N THR A 616 -36.54 -8.82 -29.06
CA THR A 616 -37.23 -7.58 -29.46
C THR A 616 -37.74 -6.88 -28.20
N VAL A 617 -37.35 -5.64 -27.98
CA VAL A 617 -37.88 -4.75 -26.93
C VAL A 617 -38.87 -3.80 -27.58
N THR A 618 -40.03 -3.59 -26.96
CA THR A 618 -41.07 -2.68 -27.49
C THR A 618 -41.55 -1.69 -26.44
N TRP A 619 -41.95 -0.51 -26.89
CA TRP A 619 -42.48 0.58 -26.08
C TRP A 619 -43.53 1.38 -26.85
N ASP A 620 -44.45 2.01 -26.13
CA ASP A 620 -45.33 3.01 -26.72
C ASP A 620 -44.54 4.32 -26.91
N VAL A 621 -44.40 4.74 -28.17
CA VAL A 621 -43.77 6.03 -28.51
C VAL A 621 -44.61 7.19 -28.02
N ALA A 622 -45.94 7.04 -27.94
CA ALA A 622 -46.90 8.02 -27.44
C ALA A 622 -46.67 9.46 -27.95
N GLY A 623 -46.31 9.62 -29.23
CA GLY A 623 -46.02 10.92 -29.85
C GLY A 623 -44.72 11.60 -29.43
N THR A 624 -43.89 10.99 -28.57
CA THR A 624 -42.64 11.59 -28.06
C THR A 624 -41.59 11.91 -29.11
N ASN A 625 -41.63 11.20 -30.26
CA ASN A 625 -40.76 11.45 -31.41
C ASN A 625 -41.20 12.66 -32.26
N LEU A 626 -42.38 13.23 -32.01
CA LEU A 626 -42.90 14.41 -32.70
C LEU A 626 -42.74 15.67 -31.85
N ALA A 627 -42.79 16.84 -32.51
CA ALA A 627 -42.86 18.11 -31.80
C ALA A 627 -44.14 18.16 -30.93
N PRO A 628 -44.08 18.67 -29.69
CA PRO A 628 -42.97 19.45 -29.12
C PRO A 628 -41.91 18.65 -28.34
N VAL A 629 -42.08 17.34 -28.10
CA VAL A 629 -41.11 16.53 -27.30
C VAL A 629 -39.86 16.21 -28.10
N SER A 630 -40.01 15.91 -29.40
CA SER A 630 -38.93 15.79 -30.40
C SER A 630 -37.79 14.83 -30.02
N CYS A 631 -38.10 13.77 -29.27
CA CYS A 631 -37.13 12.75 -28.87
C CYS A 631 -36.87 11.79 -30.03
N ALA A 632 -35.78 12.00 -30.77
CA ALA A 632 -35.50 11.25 -32.00
C ALA A 632 -35.01 9.82 -31.71
N THR A 633 -34.31 9.63 -30.59
CA THR A 633 -33.66 8.36 -30.25
C THR A 633 -33.74 8.01 -28.76
N VAL A 634 -33.67 6.72 -28.46
CA VAL A 634 -33.68 6.17 -27.09
C VAL A 634 -32.47 5.27 -26.85
N ASN A 635 -32.11 5.08 -25.58
CA ASN A 635 -31.20 4.02 -25.15
C ASN A 635 -31.99 2.93 -24.43
N ILE A 636 -31.56 1.68 -24.58
CA ILE A 636 -32.16 0.53 -23.90
C ILE A 636 -31.13 0.00 -22.91
N ARG A 637 -31.50 -0.03 -21.63
CA ARG A 637 -30.64 -0.52 -20.54
C ARG A 637 -31.29 -1.69 -19.83
N ILE A 638 -30.45 -2.51 -19.20
CA ILE A 638 -30.89 -3.61 -18.37
C ILE A 638 -30.22 -3.58 -17.00
N SER A 639 -31.05 -3.78 -15.98
CA SER A 639 -30.68 -4.10 -14.62
C SER A 639 -30.72 -5.61 -14.43
N LEU A 640 -29.85 -6.15 -13.56
CA LEU A 640 -29.91 -7.53 -13.07
C LEU A 640 -30.16 -7.61 -11.55
N ASP A 641 -30.44 -6.47 -10.90
CA ASP A 641 -30.52 -6.28 -9.45
C ASP A 641 -31.92 -5.85 -8.95
N GLY A 642 -32.97 -6.14 -9.74
CA GLY A 642 -34.35 -5.75 -9.44
C GLY A 642 -34.70 -4.33 -9.85
N GLY A 643 -33.83 -3.67 -10.62
CA GLY A 643 -33.99 -2.30 -11.13
C GLY A 643 -33.31 -1.22 -10.28
N LEU A 644 -32.47 -1.59 -9.32
CA LEU A 644 -31.74 -0.65 -8.47
C LEU A 644 -30.63 0.07 -9.22
N THR A 645 -29.95 -0.61 -10.16
CA THR A 645 -28.92 -0.03 -11.03
C THR A 645 -29.07 -0.48 -12.49
N TYR A 646 -28.67 0.38 -13.44
CA TYR A 646 -28.72 0.12 -14.88
C TYR A 646 -27.34 0.30 -15.55
N PRO A 647 -26.33 -0.51 -15.16
CA PRO A 647 -24.96 -0.39 -15.69
C PRO A 647 -24.84 -0.89 -17.13
N THR A 648 -25.65 -1.88 -17.51
CA THR A 648 -25.56 -2.54 -18.82
C THR A 648 -26.45 -1.83 -19.83
N VAL A 649 -25.85 -1.33 -20.90
CA VAL A 649 -26.57 -0.77 -22.04
C VAL A 649 -26.66 -1.82 -23.14
N LEU A 650 -27.87 -2.12 -23.59
CA LEU A 650 -28.16 -3.12 -24.62
C LEU A 650 -28.20 -2.52 -26.03
N ALA A 651 -28.65 -1.27 -26.15
CA ALA A 651 -28.57 -0.48 -27.36
C ALA A 651 -28.51 1.02 -27.02
N GLN A 652 -27.84 1.81 -27.86
CA GLN A 652 -27.72 3.25 -27.72
C GLN A 652 -28.22 3.96 -28.98
N ASN A 653 -28.82 5.14 -28.80
CA ASN A 653 -29.29 6.03 -29.87
C ASN A 653 -30.14 5.31 -30.95
N VAL A 654 -30.94 4.31 -30.56
CA VAL A 654 -31.85 3.63 -31.50
C VAL A 654 -33.05 4.53 -31.80
N PRO A 655 -33.63 4.48 -33.02
CA PRO A 655 -34.76 5.33 -33.38
C PRO A 655 -35.93 5.18 -32.40
N ASN A 656 -36.53 6.30 -31.99
CA ASN A 656 -37.73 6.29 -31.17
C ASN A 656 -38.98 5.95 -32.01
N ASN A 657 -39.11 4.67 -32.39
CA ASN A 657 -40.14 4.14 -33.27
C ASN A 657 -40.96 2.98 -32.66
N GLY A 658 -40.72 2.67 -31.38
CA GLY A 658 -41.51 1.71 -30.59
C GLY A 658 -40.96 0.29 -30.56
N SER A 659 -39.86 -0.01 -31.27
CA SER A 659 -39.24 -1.33 -31.26
C SER A 659 -37.76 -1.31 -31.61
N ALA A 660 -36.96 -2.11 -30.89
CA ALA A 660 -35.58 -2.41 -31.27
C ALA A 660 -35.21 -3.85 -30.91
N VAL A 661 -34.36 -4.46 -31.74
CA VAL A 661 -33.76 -5.76 -31.44
C VAL A 661 -32.46 -5.52 -30.66
N VAL A 662 -32.35 -6.16 -29.51
CA VAL A 662 -31.18 -6.15 -28.62
C VAL A 662 -30.64 -7.56 -28.42
N VAL A 663 -29.39 -7.70 -27.99
CA VAL A 663 -28.84 -9.00 -27.58
C VAL A 663 -28.99 -9.14 -26.07
N ALA A 664 -29.63 -10.21 -25.60
CA ALA A 664 -29.72 -10.49 -24.17
C ALA A 664 -28.32 -10.70 -23.56
N PRO A 665 -28.01 -10.17 -22.37
CA PRO A 665 -26.79 -10.51 -21.64
C PRO A 665 -26.62 -12.03 -21.53
N SER A 666 -25.37 -12.51 -21.55
CA SER A 666 -25.04 -13.94 -21.47
C SER A 666 -24.50 -14.33 -20.08
N PRO A 667 -25.33 -14.39 -19.02
CA PRO A 667 -24.84 -14.76 -17.70
C PRO A 667 -24.51 -16.26 -17.64
N THR A 668 -23.55 -16.64 -16.79
CA THR A 668 -23.19 -18.05 -16.55
C THR A 668 -24.19 -18.77 -15.64
N THR A 669 -25.06 -18.03 -14.96
CA THR A 669 -26.14 -18.53 -14.09
C THR A 669 -27.44 -17.77 -14.36
N THR A 670 -28.58 -18.41 -14.11
CA THR A 670 -29.90 -17.78 -14.28
C THR A 670 -30.04 -16.54 -13.41
N GLN A 671 -30.44 -15.41 -14.01
CA GLN A 671 -30.70 -14.14 -13.35
C GLN A 671 -32.21 -13.90 -13.32
N SER A 672 -32.84 -13.89 -12.14
CA SER A 672 -34.31 -13.80 -11.98
C SER A 672 -34.82 -12.41 -11.56
N GLN A 673 -33.94 -11.41 -11.54
CA GLN A 673 -34.22 -10.04 -11.10
C GLN A 673 -33.94 -9.02 -12.22
N ALA A 674 -34.10 -9.43 -13.49
CA ALA A 674 -33.85 -8.53 -14.61
C ALA A 674 -34.98 -7.49 -14.73
N ARG A 675 -34.61 -6.22 -14.93
CA ARG A 675 -35.55 -5.12 -15.25
C ARG A 675 -35.00 -4.33 -16.43
N LEU A 676 -35.88 -3.92 -17.34
CA LEU A 676 -35.49 -3.17 -18.53
C LEU A 676 -35.89 -1.70 -18.36
N MET A 677 -35.07 -0.79 -18.88
CA MET A 677 -35.35 0.65 -18.97
C MET A 677 -35.20 1.09 -20.42
N VAL A 678 -36.17 1.84 -20.93
CA VAL A 678 -36.03 2.61 -22.17
C VAL A 678 -35.98 4.08 -21.79
N GLU A 679 -34.85 4.74 -22.03
CA GLU A 679 -34.62 6.15 -21.71
C GLU A 679 -34.47 6.97 -22.98
N ALA A 680 -34.96 8.22 -22.99
CA ALA A 680 -34.63 9.16 -24.04
C ALA A 680 -33.10 9.40 -24.09
N ALA A 681 -32.53 9.45 -25.30
CA ALA A 681 -31.10 9.73 -25.47
C ALA A 681 -30.80 11.25 -25.58
N ASP A 682 -31.79 12.03 -26.02
CA ASP A 682 -31.72 13.48 -26.26
C ASP A 682 -32.69 14.29 -25.36
N ASN A 683 -33.38 13.63 -24.42
CA ASN A 683 -34.36 14.21 -23.49
C ASN A 683 -34.27 13.50 -22.10
N TYR A 684 -35.09 13.86 -21.11
CA TYR A 684 -34.93 13.41 -19.72
C TYR A 684 -35.94 12.36 -19.24
N PHE A 685 -36.92 12.02 -20.07
CA PHE A 685 -37.92 11.00 -19.73
C PHE A 685 -37.40 9.58 -19.97
N PHE A 686 -38.00 8.62 -19.28
CA PHE A 686 -37.74 7.19 -19.44
C PHE A 686 -38.95 6.40 -18.94
N ASP A 687 -38.97 5.10 -19.21
CA ASP A 687 -39.83 4.18 -18.47
C ASP A 687 -39.11 2.86 -18.13
N ILE A 688 -39.62 2.12 -17.14
CA ILE A 688 -39.07 0.88 -16.61
C ILE A 688 -40.14 -0.22 -16.66
N SER A 689 -39.76 -1.42 -17.11
CA SER A 689 -40.63 -2.61 -17.05
C SER A 689 -41.25 -2.81 -15.66
N ASP A 690 -42.56 -3.00 -15.56
CA ASP A 690 -43.35 -3.17 -14.33
C ASP A 690 -42.95 -4.40 -13.48
N ALA A 691 -42.39 -5.44 -14.11
CA ALA A 691 -42.11 -6.73 -13.48
C ALA A 691 -40.67 -7.20 -13.70
N ASN A 692 -40.13 -7.95 -12.73
CA ASN A 692 -38.87 -8.67 -12.90
C ASN A 692 -39.07 -9.82 -13.91
N PHE A 693 -38.10 -9.99 -14.81
CA PHE A 693 -38.04 -11.13 -15.73
C PHE A 693 -36.75 -11.94 -15.54
N THR A 694 -36.68 -13.10 -16.19
CA THR A 694 -35.56 -14.05 -16.07
C THR A 694 -34.66 -14.02 -17.30
N ILE A 695 -33.34 -14.11 -17.10
CA ILE A 695 -32.36 -14.41 -18.15
C ILE A 695 -31.69 -15.73 -17.80
N SER A 696 -31.95 -16.76 -18.59
CA SER A 696 -31.27 -18.05 -18.50
C SER A 696 -29.91 -18.01 -19.22
N PRO A 697 -28.91 -18.81 -18.83
CA PRO A 697 -27.68 -18.94 -19.59
C PRO A 697 -27.93 -19.37 -21.05
N PRO A 698 -27.02 -19.06 -22.00
CA PRO A 698 -27.07 -19.63 -23.34
C PRO A 698 -27.06 -21.16 -23.30
N ALA A 699 -27.81 -21.81 -24.20
CA ALA A 699 -27.77 -23.25 -24.35
C ALA A 699 -26.39 -23.69 -24.88
N VAL A 700 -25.69 -24.53 -24.13
CA VAL A 700 -24.40 -25.08 -24.56
C VAL A 700 -24.64 -26.37 -25.34
N GLY A 701 -24.09 -26.44 -26.56
CA GLY A 701 -24.15 -27.63 -27.39
C GLY A 701 -23.43 -28.84 -26.77
N PRO A 702 -23.67 -30.05 -27.31
CA PRO A 702 -22.87 -31.22 -26.96
C PRO A 702 -21.40 -31.01 -27.34
N THR A 703 -20.49 -31.54 -26.53
CA THR A 703 -19.04 -31.48 -26.76
C THR A 703 -18.45 -32.87 -26.61
N ILE A 704 -17.70 -33.36 -27.60
CA ILE A 704 -17.08 -34.68 -27.58
C ILE A 704 -15.63 -34.55 -27.10
N THR A 705 -15.30 -35.17 -25.97
CA THR A 705 -13.93 -35.15 -25.41
C THR A 705 -13.09 -36.32 -25.90
N SER A 706 -13.69 -37.50 -26.10
CA SER A 706 -13.00 -38.71 -26.56
C SER A 706 -13.98 -39.78 -27.02
N PHE A 707 -13.49 -40.82 -27.71
CA PHE A 707 -14.27 -42.01 -28.06
C PHE A 707 -13.38 -43.26 -28.12
N THR A 708 -13.98 -44.44 -27.95
CA THR A 708 -13.27 -45.73 -27.99
C THR A 708 -14.18 -46.86 -28.52
N PRO A 709 -13.69 -47.77 -29.39
CA PRO A 709 -12.37 -47.77 -30.02
C PRO A 709 -12.19 -46.59 -31.00
N THR A 710 -10.94 -46.27 -31.35
CA THR A 710 -10.62 -45.17 -32.29
C THR A 710 -10.85 -45.53 -33.76
N GLY A 711 -11.00 -46.82 -34.06
CA GLY A 711 -11.34 -47.32 -35.38
C GLY A 711 -11.95 -48.72 -35.35
N GLY A 712 -12.46 -49.17 -36.49
CA GLY A 712 -13.12 -50.47 -36.65
C GLY A 712 -13.89 -50.59 -37.97
N LEU A 713 -14.46 -51.78 -38.21
CA LEU A 713 -15.33 -52.03 -39.37
C LEU A 713 -16.80 -51.69 -39.04
N ALA A 714 -17.66 -51.70 -40.07
CA ALA A 714 -19.11 -51.65 -39.89
C ALA A 714 -19.58 -52.70 -38.86
N GLY A 715 -20.49 -52.32 -37.97
CA GLY A 715 -20.93 -53.11 -36.82
C GLY A 715 -20.13 -52.88 -35.53
N THR A 716 -19.03 -52.13 -35.57
CA THR A 716 -18.28 -51.75 -34.35
C THR A 716 -19.12 -50.81 -33.48
N VAL A 717 -19.24 -51.11 -32.18
CA VAL A 717 -19.89 -50.23 -31.19
C VAL A 717 -18.83 -49.32 -30.56
N VAL A 718 -19.07 -48.01 -30.62
CA VAL A 718 -18.15 -46.96 -30.16
C VAL A 718 -18.77 -46.24 -28.96
N THR A 719 -18.08 -46.21 -27.83
CA THR A 719 -18.41 -45.35 -26.69
C THR A 719 -17.86 -43.95 -26.92
N VAL A 720 -18.70 -42.94 -26.80
CA VAL A 720 -18.36 -41.51 -26.95
C VAL A 720 -18.55 -40.83 -25.60
N LEU A 721 -17.55 -40.05 -25.18
CA LEU A 721 -17.53 -39.30 -23.92
C LEU A 721 -17.54 -37.79 -24.19
N GLY A 722 -18.12 -37.02 -23.27
CA GLY A 722 -18.30 -35.59 -23.46
C GLY A 722 -19.20 -34.92 -22.42
N SER A 723 -19.96 -33.92 -22.86
CA SER A 723 -21.00 -33.25 -22.08
C SER A 723 -22.17 -32.79 -22.94
N ASN A 724 -23.32 -32.53 -22.32
CA ASN A 724 -24.61 -32.12 -22.91
C ASN A 724 -25.20 -33.12 -23.93
N PHE A 725 -24.99 -34.42 -23.72
CA PHE A 725 -25.57 -35.48 -24.57
C PHE A 725 -27.04 -35.82 -24.25
N THR A 726 -27.62 -35.26 -23.17
CA THR A 726 -29.01 -35.49 -22.80
C THR A 726 -29.96 -35.07 -23.93
N GLY A 727 -30.78 -36.01 -24.41
CA GLY A 727 -31.72 -35.77 -25.50
C GLY A 727 -31.09 -35.74 -26.89
N ALA A 728 -29.85 -36.22 -27.08
CA ALA A 728 -29.25 -36.35 -28.41
C ALA A 728 -30.17 -37.13 -29.38
N THR A 729 -30.37 -36.56 -30.57
CA THR A 729 -31.29 -37.04 -31.60
C THR A 729 -30.61 -37.73 -32.78
N ALA A 730 -29.32 -37.48 -32.99
CA ALA A 730 -28.53 -38.17 -34.01
C ALA A 730 -27.05 -38.31 -33.61
N VAL A 731 -26.43 -39.40 -34.06
CA VAL A 731 -24.98 -39.59 -34.08
C VAL A 731 -24.59 -40.04 -35.48
N ALA A 732 -23.50 -39.47 -36.02
CA ALA A 732 -22.99 -39.82 -37.34
C ALA A 732 -21.46 -39.92 -37.35
N PHE A 733 -20.93 -40.74 -38.25
CA PHE A 733 -19.52 -40.97 -38.51
C PHE A 733 -19.20 -40.45 -39.92
N ASN A 734 -18.37 -39.40 -40.02
CA ASN A 734 -18.07 -38.72 -41.28
C ASN A 734 -19.32 -38.33 -42.12
N GLY A 735 -20.39 -37.90 -41.45
CA GLY A 735 -21.67 -37.58 -42.10
C GLY A 735 -22.59 -38.77 -42.38
N THR A 736 -22.11 -40.01 -42.29
CA THR A 736 -22.96 -41.22 -42.36
C THR A 736 -23.61 -41.48 -40.99
N SER A 737 -24.94 -41.50 -40.92
CA SER A 737 -25.67 -41.82 -39.69
C SER A 737 -25.24 -43.15 -39.08
N ALA A 738 -25.08 -43.20 -37.75
CA ALA A 738 -24.83 -44.43 -37.02
C ALA A 738 -25.99 -45.42 -37.23
N ALA A 739 -25.69 -46.72 -37.27
CA ALA A 739 -26.71 -47.77 -37.44
C ALA A 739 -27.67 -47.85 -36.24
N SER A 740 -27.16 -47.50 -35.06
CA SER A 740 -27.93 -47.28 -33.83
C SER A 740 -27.09 -46.44 -32.87
N PHE A 741 -27.72 -45.78 -31.90
CA PHE A 741 -27.01 -45.17 -30.77
C PHE A 741 -27.87 -45.20 -29.50
N THR A 742 -27.26 -45.00 -28.34
CA THR A 742 -27.94 -44.95 -27.03
C THR A 742 -27.25 -43.92 -26.15
N VAL A 743 -28.02 -42.96 -25.62
CA VAL A 743 -27.53 -42.00 -24.63
C VAL A 743 -27.51 -42.70 -23.27
N VAL A 744 -26.33 -42.80 -22.66
CA VAL A 744 -26.12 -43.46 -21.35
C VAL A 744 -26.25 -42.44 -20.23
N SER A 745 -25.74 -41.22 -20.43
CA SER A 745 -25.85 -40.10 -19.51
C SER A 745 -25.68 -38.76 -20.24
N ALA A 746 -25.73 -37.65 -19.51
CA ALA A 746 -25.37 -36.33 -20.04
C ALA A 746 -23.92 -36.24 -20.56
N THR A 747 -23.05 -37.20 -20.21
CA THR A 747 -21.61 -37.21 -20.52
C THR A 747 -21.14 -38.45 -21.29
N GLN A 748 -22.03 -39.39 -21.60
CA GLN A 748 -21.69 -40.64 -22.28
C GLN A 748 -22.82 -41.11 -23.22
N LEU A 749 -22.44 -41.60 -24.40
CA LEU A 749 -23.33 -42.36 -25.29
C LEU A 749 -22.56 -43.50 -25.98
N THR A 750 -23.28 -44.45 -26.57
CA THR A 750 -22.73 -45.49 -27.45
C THR A 750 -23.35 -45.35 -28.84
N ALA A 751 -22.57 -45.61 -29.90
CA ALA A 751 -23.04 -45.54 -31.29
C ALA A 751 -22.40 -46.64 -32.15
N THR A 752 -23.20 -47.27 -33.01
CA THR A 752 -22.78 -48.39 -33.87
C THR A 752 -22.43 -47.90 -35.28
N VAL A 753 -21.24 -48.24 -35.77
CA VAL A 753 -20.76 -47.86 -37.10
C VAL A 753 -21.59 -48.53 -38.18
N ALA A 754 -22.18 -47.76 -39.10
CA ALA A 754 -23.01 -48.27 -40.19
C ALA A 754 -22.19 -48.86 -41.35
N ALA A 755 -22.81 -49.73 -42.16
CA ALA A 755 -22.25 -50.14 -43.44
C ALA A 755 -22.08 -48.93 -44.39
N GLY A 756 -21.00 -48.89 -45.15
CA GLY A 756 -20.67 -47.78 -46.04
C GLY A 756 -20.08 -46.53 -45.35
N THR A 757 -19.91 -46.55 -44.03
CA THR A 757 -19.17 -45.49 -43.31
C THR A 757 -17.73 -45.36 -43.83
N THR A 758 -17.23 -44.13 -43.91
CA THR A 758 -15.82 -43.82 -44.24
C THR A 758 -15.12 -43.14 -43.07
N THR A 759 -13.78 -43.14 -43.07
CA THR A 759 -12.96 -42.51 -42.01
C THR A 759 -13.25 -41.01 -41.89
N GLY A 760 -13.56 -40.54 -40.69
CA GLY A 760 -13.80 -39.11 -40.41
C GLY A 760 -14.42 -38.86 -39.03
N THR A 761 -14.73 -37.61 -38.72
CA THR A 761 -15.16 -37.18 -37.37
C THR A 761 -16.52 -37.74 -36.96
N ILE A 762 -16.69 -37.97 -35.65
CA ILE A 762 -17.98 -38.27 -35.05
C ILE A 762 -18.72 -36.96 -34.77
N THR A 763 -19.98 -36.86 -35.15
CA THR A 763 -20.87 -35.75 -34.78
C THR A 763 -22.02 -36.25 -33.91
N VAL A 764 -22.32 -35.53 -32.83
CA VAL A 764 -23.47 -35.77 -31.95
C VAL A 764 -24.37 -34.55 -32.00
N THR A 765 -25.62 -34.73 -32.42
CA THR A 765 -26.63 -33.66 -32.50
C THR A 765 -27.63 -33.83 -31.36
N ALA A 766 -27.89 -32.75 -30.63
CA ALA A 766 -28.87 -32.65 -29.57
C ALA A 766 -29.69 -31.34 -29.71
N PRO A 767 -30.80 -31.16 -28.98
CA PRO A 767 -31.60 -29.93 -29.03
C PRO A 767 -30.83 -28.63 -28.74
N THR A 768 -29.67 -28.70 -28.07
CA THR A 768 -28.80 -27.56 -27.78
C THR A 768 -27.71 -27.30 -28.84
N GLY A 769 -27.60 -28.13 -29.88
CA GLY A 769 -26.64 -27.96 -30.98
C GLY A 769 -25.96 -29.27 -31.41
N THR A 770 -24.89 -29.15 -32.22
CA THR A 770 -24.08 -30.29 -32.69
C THR A 770 -22.64 -30.17 -32.22
N GLY A 771 -22.12 -31.24 -31.62
CA GLY A 771 -20.74 -31.40 -31.20
C GLY A 771 -19.99 -32.30 -32.17
N THR A 772 -18.74 -31.94 -32.49
CA THR A 772 -17.88 -32.73 -33.38
C THR A 772 -16.64 -33.20 -32.61
N SER A 773 -16.17 -34.42 -32.87
CA SER A 773 -14.95 -34.95 -32.25
C SER A 773 -13.70 -34.29 -32.85
N ALA A 774 -12.72 -33.97 -32.00
CA ALA A 774 -11.47 -33.36 -32.45
C ALA A 774 -10.63 -34.29 -33.36
N THR A 775 -10.82 -35.61 -33.25
CA THR A 775 -10.15 -36.64 -34.06
C THR A 775 -11.15 -37.46 -34.87
N PRO A 776 -10.75 -38.03 -36.02
CA PRO A 776 -11.59 -38.92 -36.82
C PRO A 776 -11.65 -40.34 -36.23
N PHE A 777 -12.79 -41.01 -36.42
CA PHE A 777 -12.91 -42.46 -36.29
C PHE A 777 -12.42 -43.11 -37.60
N VAL A 778 -11.56 -44.14 -37.50
CA VAL A 778 -10.94 -44.79 -38.66
C VAL A 778 -11.67 -46.06 -39.06
N VAL A 779 -12.14 -46.14 -40.30
CA VAL A 779 -12.76 -47.34 -40.84
C VAL A 779 -11.70 -48.25 -41.46
N GLY A 780 -11.52 -49.45 -40.89
CA GLY A 780 -10.52 -50.41 -41.37
C GLY A 780 -10.45 -51.69 -40.53
N ALA A 781 -9.69 -52.68 -41.02
CA ALA A 781 -9.45 -53.94 -40.33
C ALA A 781 -8.26 -53.83 -39.36
N PRO A 782 -8.28 -54.54 -38.21
CA PRO A 782 -7.18 -54.51 -37.25
C PRO A 782 -5.91 -55.20 -37.78
N PRO A 783 -4.71 -54.78 -37.36
CA PRO A 783 -3.45 -55.46 -37.67
C PRO A 783 -3.33 -56.81 -36.97
N THR A 784 -2.45 -57.66 -37.49
CA THR A 784 -1.98 -58.89 -36.81
C THR A 784 -0.47 -59.02 -36.94
N ILE A 785 0.22 -59.69 -36.01
CA ILE A 785 1.65 -60.03 -36.11
C ILE A 785 1.78 -61.56 -36.11
N THR A 786 2.44 -62.13 -37.12
CA THR A 786 2.62 -63.57 -37.28
C THR A 786 4.02 -64.05 -36.90
N SER A 787 5.07 -63.26 -37.16
CA SER A 787 6.46 -63.62 -36.82
C SER A 787 7.41 -62.41 -36.81
N PHE A 788 8.63 -62.60 -36.32
CA PHE A 788 9.73 -61.63 -36.44
C PHE A 788 11.11 -62.32 -36.47
N THR A 789 12.13 -61.63 -37.00
CA THR A 789 13.52 -62.11 -37.06
C THR A 789 14.53 -60.95 -37.06
N PRO A 790 15.70 -61.06 -36.38
CA PRO A 790 16.12 -62.14 -35.49
C PRO A 790 15.28 -62.21 -34.20
N ALA A 791 15.42 -63.30 -33.43
CA ALA A 791 14.68 -63.49 -32.17
C ALA A 791 15.35 -62.84 -30.94
N SER A 792 16.61 -62.39 -31.07
CA SER A 792 17.34 -61.72 -29.99
C SER A 792 18.36 -60.72 -30.54
N GLY A 793 18.77 -59.75 -29.73
CA GLY A 793 19.77 -58.75 -30.08
C GLY A 793 20.02 -57.71 -28.99
N THR A 794 21.05 -56.90 -29.16
CA THR A 794 21.29 -55.71 -28.33
C THR A 794 20.41 -54.55 -28.79
N ILE A 795 20.41 -53.46 -28.01
CA ILE A 795 19.93 -52.15 -28.49
C ILE A 795 20.62 -51.83 -29.82
N GLY A 796 19.86 -51.31 -30.80
CA GLY A 796 20.33 -51.03 -32.15
C GLY A 796 20.22 -52.19 -33.16
N THR A 797 19.84 -53.41 -32.75
CA THR A 797 19.60 -54.51 -33.71
C THR A 797 18.37 -54.22 -34.59
N PRO A 798 18.44 -54.32 -35.93
CA PRO A 798 17.26 -54.25 -36.81
C PRO A 798 16.49 -55.57 -36.80
N VAL A 799 15.16 -55.50 -36.71
CA VAL A 799 14.25 -56.66 -36.65
C VAL A 799 13.14 -56.50 -37.67
N VAL A 800 12.94 -57.54 -38.48
CA VAL A 800 11.86 -57.64 -39.47
C VAL A 800 10.66 -58.32 -38.82
N ILE A 801 9.49 -57.69 -38.89
CA ILE A 801 8.21 -58.09 -38.29
C ILE A 801 7.24 -58.38 -39.43
N THR A 802 6.58 -59.55 -39.40
CA THR A 802 5.65 -60.01 -40.43
C THR A 802 4.24 -60.15 -39.84
N GLY A 803 3.20 -59.90 -40.65
CA GLY A 803 1.81 -59.86 -40.19
C GLY A 803 0.81 -59.46 -41.27
N THR A 804 -0.28 -58.78 -40.89
CA THR A 804 -1.29 -58.23 -41.81
C THR A 804 -1.81 -56.86 -41.39
N ASN A 805 -2.40 -56.13 -42.34
CA ASN A 805 -3.00 -54.80 -42.20
C ASN A 805 -2.07 -53.74 -41.57
N PHE A 806 -0.76 -53.80 -41.86
CA PHE A 806 0.24 -52.84 -41.39
C PHE A 806 0.26 -51.49 -42.14
N THR A 807 -0.52 -51.33 -43.20
CA THR A 807 -0.61 -50.07 -43.96
C THR A 807 -1.00 -48.93 -43.03
N GLY A 808 -0.16 -47.88 -42.97
CA GLY A 808 -0.38 -46.73 -42.10
C GLY A 808 -0.02 -46.96 -40.63
N ALA A 809 0.69 -48.04 -40.27
CA ALA A 809 1.20 -48.24 -38.91
C ALA A 809 1.96 -47.00 -38.40
N THR A 810 1.63 -46.57 -37.18
CA THR A 810 2.12 -45.32 -36.56
C THR A 810 3.15 -45.57 -35.46
N GLN A 811 3.26 -46.82 -34.96
CA GLN A 811 4.22 -47.17 -33.93
C GLN A 811 4.58 -48.65 -33.95
N VAL A 812 5.82 -48.96 -33.60
CA VAL A 812 6.27 -50.28 -33.16
C VAL A 812 6.80 -50.17 -31.73
N ARG A 813 6.55 -51.17 -30.89
CA ARG A 813 7.19 -51.32 -29.57
C ARG A 813 7.89 -52.67 -29.43
N PHE A 814 9.01 -52.68 -28.73
CA PHE A 814 9.65 -53.89 -28.19
C PHE A 814 9.34 -53.93 -26.69
N ASN A 815 8.43 -54.83 -26.32
CA ASN A 815 7.71 -54.81 -25.04
C ASN A 815 7.08 -53.43 -24.77
N THR A 816 7.59 -52.67 -23.80
CA THR A 816 7.14 -51.32 -23.45
C THR A 816 7.81 -50.20 -24.25
N ALA A 817 8.99 -50.44 -24.82
CA ALA A 817 9.81 -49.40 -25.44
C ALA A 817 9.44 -49.17 -26.91
N ALA A 818 9.11 -47.93 -27.28
CA ALA A 818 8.80 -47.57 -28.66
C ALA A 818 10.06 -47.53 -29.53
N ALA A 819 10.01 -48.15 -30.71
CA ALA A 819 11.06 -48.06 -31.71
C ALA A 819 11.20 -46.61 -32.18
N VAL A 820 12.41 -46.05 -32.12
CA VAL A 820 12.69 -44.66 -32.51
C VAL A 820 12.46 -44.44 -34.01
N ALA A 821 12.68 -45.48 -34.81
CA ALA A 821 12.32 -45.52 -36.22
C ALA A 821 11.91 -46.95 -36.63
N PHE A 822 10.94 -47.03 -37.56
CA PHE A 822 10.57 -48.24 -38.26
C PHE A 822 10.13 -47.88 -39.70
N THR A 823 10.21 -48.85 -40.60
CA THR A 823 9.76 -48.73 -41.99
C THR A 823 8.62 -49.71 -42.22
N VAL A 824 7.47 -49.24 -42.69
CA VAL A 824 6.40 -50.11 -43.20
C VAL A 824 6.81 -50.57 -44.60
N ASN A 825 7.33 -51.79 -44.72
CA ASN A 825 7.78 -52.34 -46.00
C ASN A 825 6.60 -52.71 -46.90
N SER A 826 5.49 -53.17 -46.32
CA SER A 826 4.25 -53.50 -47.02
C SER A 826 3.07 -53.58 -46.03
N ALA A 827 1.87 -53.88 -46.53
CA ALA A 827 0.71 -54.21 -45.68
C ALA A 827 0.91 -55.44 -44.77
N THR A 828 1.98 -56.21 -44.98
CA THR A 828 2.29 -57.47 -44.27
C THR A 828 3.68 -57.51 -43.62
N GLN A 829 4.50 -56.45 -43.76
CA GLN A 829 5.85 -56.43 -43.21
C GLN A 829 6.28 -55.03 -42.73
N ILE A 830 6.96 -54.98 -41.58
CA ILE A 830 7.59 -53.80 -40.98
C ILE A 830 9.03 -54.15 -40.59
N THR A 831 9.98 -53.23 -40.76
CA THR A 831 11.34 -53.33 -40.22
C THR A 831 11.52 -52.28 -39.12
N ALA A 832 11.88 -52.69 -37.90
CA ALA A 832 12.03 -51.80 -36.75
C ALA A 832 13.34 -52.07 -36.00
N THR A 833 13.99 -51.02 -35.49
CA THR A 833 15.23 -51.14 -34.72
C THR A 833 14.93 -51.25 -33.23
N VAL A 834 15.58 -52.18 -32.52
CA VAL A 834 15.48 -52.35 -31.07
C VAL A 834 15.89 -51.04 -30.37
N PRO A 835 14.97 -50.34 -29.68
CA PRO A 835 15.23 -49.03 -29.08
C PRO A 835 16.01 -49.14 -27.77
N THR A 836 16.59 -48.02 -27.36
CA THR A 836 17.06 -47.81 -25.99
C THR A 836 15.93 -48.05 -24.98
N GLY A 837 16.21 -48.79 -23.90
CA GLY A 837 15.20 -49.13 -22.89
C GLY A 837 14.29 -50.31 -23.27
N ALA A 838 14.52 -50.97 -24.41
CA ALA A 838 13.87 -52.25 -24.71
C ALA A 838 14.17 -53.30 -23.63
N THR A 839 13.16 -54.12 -23.34
CA THR A 839 13.27 -55.26 -22.42
C THR A 839 12.73 -56.51 -23.12
N THR A 840 13.17 -57.69 -22.68
CA THR A 840 12.69 -58.96 -23.24
C THR A 840 11.17 -59.06 -23.10
N GLY A 841 10.47 -59.24 -24.21
CA GLY A 841 9.00 -59.23 -24.27
C GLY A 841 8.46 -59.16 -25.69
N PRO A 842 7.12 -59.16 -25.88
CA PRO A 842 6.50 -59.21 -27.20
C PRO A 842 6.69 -57.91 -27.98
N ILE A 843 6.66 -58.00 -29.31
CA ILE A 843 6.65 -56.85 -30.21
C ILE A 843 5.20 -56.42 -30.43
N ALA A 844 4.92 -55.11 -30.39
CA ALA A 844 3.60 -54.56 -30.71
C ALA A 844 3.66 -53.62 -31.93
N VAL A 845 2.62 -53.63 -32.76
CA VAL A 845 2.46 -52.76 -33.94
C VAL A 845 1.12 -52.03 -33.83
N THR A 846 1.15 -50.71 -33.73
CA THR A 846 -0.04 -49.85 -33.68
C THR A 846 -0.33 -49.29 -35.06
N THR A 847 -1.60 -49.39 -35.48
CA THR A 847 -2.17 -48.71 -36.65
C THR A 847 -3.26 -47.74 -36.19
N PRO A 848 -3.80 -46.90 -37.08
CA PRO A 848 -4.91 -46.00 -36.74
C PRO A 848 -6.22 -46.74 -36.38
N VAL A 849 -6.32 -48.04 -36.69
CA VAL A 849 -7.47 -48.89 -36.30
C VAL A 849 -7.28 -49.47 -34.91
N SER A 850 -6.19 -50.22 -34.67
CA SER A 850 -5.86 -50.81 -33.36
C SER A 850 -4.39 -51.26 -33.28
N THR A 851 -4.01 -51.94 -32.18
CA THR A 851 -2.65 -52.47 -31.96
C THR A 851 -2.64 -53.99 -31.96
N ALA A 852 -1.70 -54.59 -32.71
CA ALA A 852 -1.37 -56.01 -32.69
C ALA A 852 -0.18 -56.28 -31.76
N VAL A 853 -0.10 -57.49 -31.21
CA VAL A 853 1.00 -57.95 -30.33
C VAL A 853 1.47 -59.33 -30.79
N SER A 854 2.78 -59.58 -30.80
CA SER A 854 3.37 -60.87 -31.21
C SER A 854 3.16 -61.96 -30.15
N ALA A 855 2.95 -63.19 -30.60
CA ALA A 855 2.77 -64.34 -29.70
C ALA A 855 4.05 -64.72 -28.91
N ASN A 856 5.22 -64.62 -29.56
CA ASN A 856 6.52 -64.89 -28.94
C ASN A 856 7.21 -63.58 -28.50
N PRO A 857 8.07 -63.63 -27.45
CA PRO A 857 8.89 -62.48 -27.05
C PRO A 857 10.19 -62.37 -27.87
N PHE A 858 10.65 -61.13 -28.09
CA PHE A 858 12.01 -60.83 -28.54
C PHE A 858 12.94 -60.73 -27.31
N THR A 859 14.13 -61.31 -27.38
CA THR A 859 15.09 -61.31 -26.25
C THR A 859 16.11 -60.18 -26.38
N VAL A 860 16.12 -59.26 -25.42
CA VAL A 860 17.06 -58.12 -25.40
C VAL A 860 18.30 -58.48 -24.59
N ILE A 861 19.48 -58.33 -25.20
CA ILE A 861 20.77 -58.44 -24.53
C ILE A 861 21.10 -57.07 -23.93
N LEU A 862 21.23 -57.01 -22.60
CA LEU A 862 21.44 -55.79 -21.84
C LEU A 862 22.90 -55.63 -21.37
N PRO A 863 23.40 -54.40 -21.22
CA PRO A 863 24.69 -54.13 -20.56
C PRO A 863 24.68 -54.58 -19.09
N PRO A 864 25.87 -54.72 -18.47
CA PRO A 864 25.98 -54.90 -17.03
C PRO A 864 25.36 -53.71 -16.27
N THR A 865 25.20 -53.87 -14.95
CA THR A 865 24.88 -52.76 -14.03
C THR A 865 25.87 -52.77 -12.87
N ILE A 866 26.16 -51.59 -12.30
CA ILE A 866 26.95 -51.45 -11.08
C ILE A 866 26.01 -50.87 -10.02
N THR A 867 25.86 -51.57 -8.89
CA THR A 867 24.96 -51.16 -7.79
C THR A 867 25.71 -50.48 -6.65
N SER A 868 26.95 -50.88 -6.37
CA SER A 868 27.79 -50.27 -5.34
C SER A 868 29.27 -50.61 -5.53
N PHE A 869 30.13 -49.91 -4.78
CA PHE A 869 31.51 -50.32 -4.53
C PHE A 869 31.90 -49.97 -3.10
N SER A 870 32.90 -50.69 -2.55
CA SER A 870 33.40 -50.45 -1.19
C SER A 870 34.91 -50.70 -1.09
N PRO A 871 35.69 -49.83 -0.42
CA PRO A 871 35.29 -48.56 0.19
C PRO A 871 34.87 -47.52 -0.87
N PRO A 872 34.15 -46.44 -0.50
CA PRO A 872 33.72 -45.39 -1.42
C PRO A 872 34.82 -44.35 -1.73
N ALA A 873 35.87 -44.31 -0.91
CA ALA A 873 36.98 -43.38 -1.03
C ALA A 873 38.31 -44.07 -0.70
N GLY A 874 39.42 -43.47 -1.14
CA GLY A 874 40.76 -43.89 -0.76
C GLY A 874 41.85 -43.36 -1.68
N GLN A 875 43.09 -43.44 -1.23
CA GLN A 875 44.27 -43.11 -2.03
C GLN A 875 44.55 -44.17 -3.13
N PRO A 876 45.35 -43.85 -4.17
CA PRO A 876 45.84 -44.85 -5.11
C PRO A 876 46.49 -46.05 -4.41
N GLY A 877 46.13 -47.27 -4.83
CA GLY A 877 46.52 -48.51 -4.16
C GLY A 877 45.45 -49.12 -3.22
N THR A 878 44.37 -48.40 -2.90
CA THR A 878 43.22 -48.97 -2.18
C THR A 878 42.56 -50.10 -2.99
N VAL A 879 42.17 -51.19 -2.32
CA VAL A 879 41.43 -52.30 -2.93
C VAL A 879 39.93 -52.06 -2.77
N VAL A 880 39.19 -52.18 -3.88
CA VAL A 880 37.77 -51.85 -4.01
C VAL A 880 37.00 -53.06 -4.55
N VAL A 881 35.87 -53.38 -3.92
CA VAL A 881 34.96 -54.43 -4.37
C VAL A 881 33.74 -53.79 -5.03
N VAL A 882 33.57 -54.00 -6.34
CA VAL A 882 32.46 -53.52 -7.16
C VAL A 882 31.36 -54.59 -7.20
N THR A 883 30.12 -54.21 -6.89
CA THR A 883 28.94 -55.09 -6.90
C THR A 883 27.95 -54.63 -7.97
N GLY A 884 27.22 -55.57 -8.57
CA GLY A 884 26.32 -55.26 -9.69
C GLY A 884 25.66 -56.50 -10.30
N THR A 885 25.38 -56.46 -11.61
CA THR A 885 24.86 -57.59 -12.39
C THR A 885 25.45 -57.62 -13.80
N GLY A 886 25.44 -58.79 -14.45
CA GLY A 886 25.87 -58.94 -15.84
C GLY A 886 27.40 -58.93 -16.04
N PHE A 887 28.18 -59.13 -14.98
CA PHE A 887 29.65 -59.08 -15.05
C PHE A 887 30.31 -60.31 -15.71
N THR A 888 29.53 -61.35 -16.06
CA THR A 888 30.04 -62.49 -16.83
C THR A 888 30.54 -62.02 -18.20
N GLY A 889 31.81 -62.28 -18.51
CA GLY A 889 32.44 -61.78 -19.74
C GLY A 889 32.90 -60.33 -19.67
N THR A 890 33.14 -59.79 -18.46
CA THR A 890 33.79 -58.48 -18.29
C THR A 890 35.21 -58.48 -18.89
N THR A 891 35.53 -57.43 -19.65
CA THR A 891 36.81 -57.23 -20.34
C THR A 891 37.62 -56.05 -19.80
N GLN A 892 37.01 -55.10 -19.10
CA GLN A 892 37.70 -53.91 -18.57
C GLN A 892 37.00 -53.34 -17.32
N VAL A 893 37.80 -52.78 -16.41
CA VAL A 893 37.35 -51.92 -15.29
C VAL A 893 38.17 -50.62 -15.31
N THR A 894 37.52 -49.47 -15.10
CA THR A 894 38.20 -48.15 -15.03
C THR A 894 37.70 -47.32 -13.84
N PHE A 895 38.55 -46.42 -13.34
CA PHE A 895 38.22 -45.36 -12.38
C PHE A 895 38.33 -44.01 -13.09
N ASN A 896 37.19 -43.35 -13.33
CA ASN A 896 37.10 -42.10 -14.10
C ASN A 896 37.89 -42.16 -15.43
N GLY A 897 37.75 -43.26 -16.18
CA GLY A 897 38.47 -43.52 -17.44
C GLY A 897 39.91 -44.05 -17.27
N THR A 898 40.51 -43.97 -16.07
CA THR A 898 41.81 -44.57 -15.79
C THR A 898 41.67 -46.08 -15.67
N VAL A 899 42.27 -46.83 -16.60
CA VAL A 899 42.17 -48.30 -16.62
C VAL A 899 42.85 -48.90 -15.38
N ALA A 900 42.11 -49.73 -14.64
CA ALA A 900 42.71 -50.48 -13.56
C ALA A 900 43.56 -51.64 -14.14
N PRO A 901 44.86 -51.74 -13.81
CA PRO A 901 45.75 -52.71 -14.45
C PRO A 901 45.45 -54.16 -14.05
N VAL A 902 44.77 -54.38 -12.91
CA VAL A 902 44.39 -55.70 -12.40
C VAL A 902 42.99 -55.63 -11.78
N PHE A 903 42.13 -56.58 -12.19
CA PHE A 903 40.84 -56.85 -11.56
C PHE A 903 40.53 -58.36 -11.64
N THR A 904 39.65 -58.83 -10.76
CA THR A 904 39.15 -60.22 -10.72
C THR A 904 37.63 -60.20 -10.81
N VAL A 905 37.05 -60.93 -11.78
CA VAL A 905 35.61 -61.17 -11.82
C VAL A 905 35.28 -62.33 -10.88
N ASN A 906 34.73 -62.01 -9.71
CA ASN A 906 34.45 -62.99 -8.66
C ASN A 906 33.17 -63.80 -8.99
N SER A 907 32.19 -63.15 -9.64
CA SER A 907 30.93 -63.76 -10.06
C SER A 907 30.24 -62.91 -11.14
N ALA A 908 29.06 -63.32 -11.60
CA ALA A 908 28.19 -62.50 -12.45
C ALA A 908 27.70 -61.19 -11.79
N THR A 909 27.98 -60.99 -10.49
CA THR A 909 27.50 -59.87 -9.66
C THR A 909 28.59 -59.16 -8.86
N GLN A 910 29.85 -59.59 -8.89
CA GLN A 910 30.93 -58.95 -8.14
C GLN A 910 32.29 -59.00 -8.85
N ILE A 911 33.05 -57.90 -8.75
CA ILE A 911 34.43 -57.73 -9.22
C ILE A 911 35.27 -57.13 -8.09
N THR A 912 36.52 -57.60 -7.91
CA THR A 912 37.52 -56.93 -7.06
C THR A 912 38.55 -56.21 -7.93
N VAL A 913 38.89 -54.96 -7.62
CA VAL A 913 39.80 -54.11 -8.41
C VAL A 913 40.66 -53.23 -7.48
N THR A 914 41.86 -52.85 -7.89
CA THR A 914 42.72 -51.90 -7.13
C THR A 914 42.69 -50.52 -7.79
N VAL A 915 42.59 -49.44 -6.99
CA VAL A 915 42.62 -48.05 -7.48
C VAL A 915 43.98 -47.78 -8.16
N PRO A 916 44.01 -47.44 -9.46
CA PRO A 916 45.26 -47.24 -10.17
C PRO A 916 45.98 -45.95 -9.77
N THR A 917 47.30 -45.91 -9.97
CA THR A 917 48.07 -44.67 -9.91
C THR A 917 47.59 -43.69 -10.98
N GLY A 918 47.40 -42.43 -10.60
CA GLY A 918 46.82 -41.41 -11.49
C GLY A 918 45.30 -41.45 -11.63
N ALA A 919 44.59 -42.29 -10.86
CA ALA A 919 43.14 -42.18 -10.72
C ALA A 919 42.73 -40.79 -10.21
N THR A 920 41.62 -40.29 -10.72
CA THR A 920 40.96 -39.04 -10.27
C THR A 920 39.56 -39.36 -9.76
N THR A 921 39.03 -38.56 -8.84
CA THR A 921 37.67 -38.71 -8.33
C THR A 921 36.66 -38.77 -9.48
N GLY A 922 35.81 -39.79 -9.50
CA GLY A 922 34.84 -40.02 -10.57
C GLY A 922 34.30 -41.46 -10.60
N PRO A 923 33.46 -41.80 -11.58
CA PRO A 923 32.72 -43.06 -11.55
C PRO A 923 33.59 -44.26 -11.94
N VAL A 924 33.23 -45.43 -11.41
CA VAL A 924 33.80 -46.72 -11.79
C VAL A 924 33.02 -47.28 -12.98
N ALA A 925 33.69 -47.72 -14.03
CA ALA A 925 33.05 -48.32 -15.20
C ALA A 925 33.49 -49.78 -15.43
N VAL A 926 32.56 -50.62 -15.90
CA VAL A 926 32.74 -52.07 -16.15
C VAL A 926 32.20 -52.41 -17.54
N THR A 927 33.04 -52.98 -18.41
CA THR A 927 32.67 -53.33 -19.80
C THR A 927 32.51 -54.84 -19.96
N ALA A 928 31.38 -55.30 -20.52
CA ALA A 928 31.09 -56.71 -20.81
C ALA A 928 30.34 -56.88 -22.15
N THR A 929 29.98 -58.12 -22.51
CA THR A 929 29.38 -58.48 -23.83
C THR A 929 28.12 -57.68 -24.21
N GLY A 930 27.31 -57.25 -23.23
CA GLY A 930 26.11 -56.45 -23.47
C GLY A 930 26.33 -54.93 -23.56
N GLY A 931 27.56 -54.44 -23.31
CA GLY A 931 27.93 -53.03 -23.26
C GLY A 931 28.70 -52.64 -22.00
N THR A 932 28.78 -51.35 -21.71
CA THR A 932 29.50 -50.79 -20.55
C THR A 932 28.52 -50.26 -19.50
N ALA A 933 28.73 -50.63 -18.24
CA ALA A 933 28.13 -50.01 -17.07
C ALA A 933 29.03 -48.90 -16.54
N THR A 934 28.44 -47.87 -15.94
CA THR A 934 29.15 -46.83 -15.18
C THR A 934 28.40 -46.61 -13.88
N SER A 935 29.10 -46.49 -12.76
CA SER A 935 28.48 -46.33 -11.44
C SER A 935 27.79 -44.97 -11.32
N SER A 936 26.68 -44.93 -10.59
CA SER A 936 25.96 -43.70 -10.25
C SER A 936 26.64 -42.86 -9.16
N PHE A 937 27.66 -43.42 -8.51
CA PHE A 937 28.46 -42.78 -7.46
C PHE A 937 29.91 -42.63 -7.94
N ASN A 938 30.58 -41.58 -7.49
CA ASN A 938 32.01 -41.39 -7.68
C ASN A 938 32.79 -42.18 -6.62
N PHE A 939 33.92 -42.76 -7.01
CA PHE A 939 34.95 -43.14 -6.06
C PHE A 939 35.80 -41.90 -5.78
N ASN A 940 35.93 -41.52 -4.50
CA ASN A 940 36.65 -40.30 -4.10
C ASN A 940 38.14 -40.61 -3.87
N VAL A 941 39.00 -40.03 -4.70
CA VAL A 941 40.45 -40.18 -4.57
C VAL A 941 40.96 -39.09 -3.63
N GLN A 942 41.47 -39.50 -2.47
CA GLN A 942 41.94 -38.57 -1.43
C GLN A 942 43.35 -38.02 -1.76
N PRO A 943 43.69 -36.78 -1.33
CA PRO A 943 45.05 -36.26 -1.41
C PRO A 943 46.09 -37.16 -0.71
N VAL A 944 47.32 -37.17 -1.21
CA VAL A 944 48.39 -38.00 -0.63
C VAL A 944 48.95 -37.44 0.68
N ASN A 945 48.87 -36.12 0.86
CA ASN A 945 49.33 -35.36 2.03
C ASN A 945 48.19 -34.91 2.97
N ASP A 946 47.05 -35.59 2.86
CA ASP A 946 45.89 -35.51 3.77
C ASP A 946 46.34 -35.78 5.23
N ALA A 947 47.09 -36.86 5.45
CA ALA A 947 47.68 -37.15 6.76
C ALA A 947 48.98 -36.36 7.00
N CYS A 948 49.13 -35.75 8.19
CA CYS A 948 50.35 -35.04 8.63
C CYS A 948 51.65 -35.85 8.50
N ALA A 949 51.59 -37.18 8.60
CA ALA A 949 52.75 -38.06 8.40
C ALA A 949 53.32 -37.98 6.96
N ASN A 950 52.49 -37.60 5.99
CA ASN A 950 52.81 -37.48 4.57
C ASN A 950 52.99 -36.01 4.13
N ALA A 951 53.16 -35.08 5.08
CA ALA A 951 53.26 -33.64 4.81
C ALA A 951 54.37 -33.30 3.79
N ILE A 952 54.02 -32.54 2.75
CA ILE A 952 54.96 -32.22 1.66
C ILE A 952 55.94 -31.12 2.11
N ALA A 953 57.24 -31.36 1.99
CA ALA A 953 58.25 -30.38 2.35
C ALA A 953 58.36 -29.24 1.31
N ILE A 954 58.39 -28.00 1.78
CA ILE A 954 58.64 -26.78 1.00
C ILE A 954 59.82 -25.98 1.59
N SER A 955 60.26 -24.93 0.91
CA SER A 955 61.43 -24.12 1.29
C SER A 955 61.19 -22.63 1.03
N CYS A 956 61.99 -21.76 1.66
CA CYS A 956 61.95 -20.32 1.39
C CYS A 956 62.05 -20.02 -0.12
N GLY A 957 61.14 -19.19 -0.64
CA GLY A 957 61.04 -18.84 -2.06
C GLY A 957 60.25 -19.82 -2.93
N GLN A 958 59.88 -21.00 -2.41
CA GLN A 958 59.05 -21.96 -3.14
C GLN A 958 57.60 -21.49 -3.26
N THR A 959 56.96 -21.89 -4.35
CA THR A 959 55.53 -21.76 -4.60
C THR A 959 55.04 -23.12 -5.11
N VAL A 960 54.03 -23.70 -4.46
CA VAL A 960 53.49 -25.03 -4.80
C VAL A 960 51.98 -24.95 -4.99
N THR A 961 51.45 -25.71 -5.94
CA THR A 961 50.00 -25.90 -6.10
C THR A 961 49.57 -27.15 -5.35
N GLY A 962 48.49 -27.07 -4.59
CA GLY A 962 47.88 -28.18 -3.88
C GLY A 962 46.36 -28.12 -3.96
N THR A 963 45.69 -29.10 -3.34
CA THR A 963 44.23 -29.10 -3.24
C THR A 963 43.78 -29.77 -1.95
N THR A 964 42.69 -29.26 -1.36
CA THR A 964 41.97 -29.86 -0.24
C THR A 964 40.78 -30.72 -0.70
N VAL A 965 40.54 -30.84 -2.02
CA VAL A 965 39.35 -31.53 -2.55
C VAL A 965 39.39 -33.03 -2.24
N ASN A 966 38.40 -33.53 -1.49
CA ASN A 966 38.35 -34.86 -0.85
C ASN A 966 39.45 -35.10 0.21
N ALA A 967 40.00 -34.06 0.83
CA ALA A 967 40.72 -34.19 2.10
C ALA A 967 39.76 -34.70 3.19
N SER A 968 40.30 -35.23 4.29
CA SER A 968 39.52 -35.77 5.39
C SER A 968 40.02 -35.29 6.73
N ASP A 969 39.09 -34.94 7.62
CA ASP A 969 39.33 -34.46 9.00
C ASP A 969 40.11 -35.48 9.88
N ALA A 970 40.46 -36.65 9.35
CA ALA A 970 41.01 -37.81 10.02
C ALA A 970 42.51 -37.68 10.35
N GLY A 971 42.82 -36.85 11.35
CA GLY A 971 44.19 -36.58 11.81
C GLY A 971 44.56 -35.10 11.86
N ASP A 972 43.58 -34.24 11.56
CA ASP A 972 43.75 -32.79 11.50
C ASP A 972 44.00 -32.16 12.88
N PRO A 973 44.60 -30.94 12.92
CA PRO A 973 44.91 -30.27 14.17
C PRO A 973 43.64 -29.84 14.91
N THR A 974 43.63 -29.98 16.23
CA THR A 974 42.50 -29.57 17.09
C THR A 974 42.80 -28.34 17.96
N GLY A 975 44.06 -27.90 18.02
CA GLY A 975 44.46 -26.65 18.68
C GLY A 975 44.69 -25.56 17.64
N THR A 976 44.07 -24.40 17.81
CA THR A 976 44.12 -23.29 16.84
C THR A 976 44.56 -21.99 17.51
N CYS A 977 44.88 -20.96 16.71
CA CYS A 977 45.29 -19.65 17.22
C CYS A 977 44.53 -18.45 16.62
N VAL A 978 43.48 -18.69 15.82
CA VAL A 978 42.58 -17.64 15.30
C VAL A 978 41.11 -18.06 15.26
N ALA A 979 40.80 -19.17 14.56
CA ALA A 979 39.46 -19.71 14.36
C ALA A 979 39.49 -21.24 14.44
N ASP A 980 38.34 -21.88 14.58
CA ASP A 980 38.23 -23.34 14.58
C ASP A 980 38.48 -23.93 13.17
N ILE A 981 38.99 -25.16 13.14
CA ILE A 981 39.13 -25.97 11.92
C ILE A 981 37.80 -26.70 11.69
N ASP A 982 37.15 -26.36 10.58
CA ASP A 982 35.79 -26.76 10.21
C ASP A 982 35.71 -27.41 8.81
N ALA A 983 36.87 -27.68 8.21
CA ALA A 983 37.05 -28.38 6.93
C ALA A 983 38.28 -29.30 7.01
N GLY A 984 38.26 -30.40 6.26
CA GLY A 984 39.41 -31.29 6.07
C GLY A 984 40.53 -30.60 5.30
N GLY A 985 41.77 -30.71 5.78
CA GLY A 985 42.91 -29.99 5.22
C GLY A 985 44.06 -30.87 4.75
N VAL A 986 45.12 -30.23 4.26
CA VAL A 986 46.33 -30.92 3.79
C VAL A 986 47.60 -30.29 4.35
N PHE A 987 48.63 -31.13 4.55
CA PHE A 987 49.83 -30.73 5.29
C PHE A 987 51.04 -30.47 4.39
N TYR A 988 51.82 -29.45 4.79
CA TYR A 988 53.17 -29.16 4.32
C TYR A 988 54.13 -28.96 5.50
N THR A 989 55.43 -28.94 5.23
CA THR A 989 56.46 -28.59 6.22
C THR A 989 57.47 -27.59 5.68
N ILE A 990 58.03 -26.74 6.54
CA ILE A 990 59.13 -25.82 6.22
C ILE A 990 60.12 -25.74 7.39
N VAL A 991 61.42 -25.66 7.10
CA VAL A 991 62.47 -25.48 8.13
C VAL A 991 62.76 -23.99 8.31
N GLY A 992 62.74 -23.52 9.55
CA GLY A 992 62.96 -22.12 9.92
C GLY A 992 64.38 -21.64 9.65
N THR A 993 64.52 -20.36 9.30
CA THR A 993 65.80 -19.74 8.88
C THR A 993 66.44 -18.82 9.92
N GLY A 994 65.82 -18.61 11.09
CA GLY A 994 66.25 -17.60 12.06
C GLY A 994 65.76 -16.18 11.75
N THR A 995 64.86 -16.04 10.78
CA THR A 995 64.24 -14.78 10.35
C THR A 995 62.72 -14.98 10.25
N ASN A 996 61.98 -13.90 10.03
CA ASN A 996 60.55 -14.01 9.77
C ASN A 996 60.29 -14.77 8.46
N ILE A 997 59.33 -15.68 8.50
CA ILE A 997 58.81 -16.42 7.35
C ILE A 997 57.33 -16.05 7.17
N THR A 998 56.96 -15.71 5.94
CA THR A 998 55.59 -15.48 5.50
C THR A 998 55.16 -16.66 4.63
N VAL A 999 54.08 -17.34 5.03
CA VAL A 999 53.39 -18.35 4.22
C VAL A 999 52.04 -17.79 3.77
N SER A 1000 51.69 -17.98 2.51
CA SER A 1000 50.60 -17.24 1.85
C SER A 1000 49.92 -18.09 0.78
N THR A 1001 48.59 -18.18 0.82
CA THR A 1001 47.75 -18.72 -0.27
C THR A 1001 47.24 -17.63 -1.20
N CYS A 1002 47.62 -16.36 -0.98
CA CYS A 1002 47.09 -15.18 -1.66
C CYS A 1002 47.60 -15.05 -3.10
N ASN A 1003 46.99 -15.82 -3.99
CA ASN A 1003 47.41 -16.01 -5.37
C ASN A 1003 46.18 -16.27 -6.25
N ALA A 1004 46.20 -15.81 -7.50
CA ALA A 1004 45.11 -16.03 -8.46
C ALA A 1004 44.89 -17.51 -8.85
N GLY A 1005 45.79 -18.42 -8.48
CA GLY A 1005 45.61 -19.87 -8.61
C GLY A 1005 44.97 -20.55 -7.38
N THR A 1006 44.57 -19.78 -6.37
CA THR A 1006 43.73 -20.25 -5.26
C THR A 1006 42.27 -19.93 -5.58
N ASP A 1007 41.38 -20.92 -5.47
CA ASP A 1007 39.99 -20.83 -5.96
C ASP A 1007 38.88 -20.92 -4.89
N PHE A 1008 39.25 -21.06 -3.61
CA PHE A 1008 38.34 -21.16 -2.46
C PHE A 1008 38.77 -20.28 -1.28
N ASP A 1009 37.88 -20.16 -0.29
CA ASP A 1009 38.12 -19.45 0.97
C ASP A 1009 39.07 -20.27 1.87
N THR A 1010 40.31 -19.79 2.07
CA THR A 1010 41.37 -20.59 2.73
C THR A 1010 41.68 -20.13 4.14
N LYS A 1011 41.67 -21.08 5.09
CA LYS A 1011 42.35 -20.98 6.38
C LYS A 1011 43.78 -21.49 6.30
N LEU A 1012 44.70 -20.79 6.95
CA LEU A 1012 46.12 -21.17 7.01
C LEU A 1012 46.61 -21.19 8.45
N PHE A 1013 47.17 -22.32 8.88
CA PHE A 1013 47.73 -22.48 10.22
C PHE A 1013 49.20 -22.92 10.16
N VAL A 1014 50.02 -22.40 11.06
CA VAL A 1014 51.43 -22.77 11.23
C VAL A 1014 51.63 -23.33 12.64
N TYR A 1015 52.20 -24.53 12.70
CA TYR A 1015 52.44 -25.26 13.93
C TYR A 1015 53.92 -25.61 14.11
N SER A 1016 54.44 -25.47 15.32
CA SER A 1016 55.61 -26.23 15.78
C SER A 1016 55.16 -27.51 16.51
N GLY A 1017 56.11 -28.35 16.90
CA GLY A 1017 55.83 -29.68 17.46
C GLY A 1017 55.58 -30.77 16.40
N ALA A 1018 55.37 -32.00 16.87
CA ALA A 1018 55.19 -33.19 16.02
C ALA A 1018 53.72 -33.39 15.61
N CYS A 1019 53.45 -34.25 14.63
CA CYS A 1019 52.08 -34.63 14.27
C CYS A 1019 51.33 -35.18 15.50
N GLY A 1020 50.14 -34.64 15.77
CA GLY A 1020 49.34 -34.96 16.97
C GLY A 1020 49.77 -34.24 18.26
N ALA A 1021 50.83 -33.42 18.24
CA ALA A 1021 51.32 -32.62 19.36
C ALA A 1021 51.66 -31.20 18.90
N TYR A 1022 50.67 -30.53 18.31
CA TYR A 1022 50.80 -29.24 17.64
C TYR A 1022 50.84 -28.06 18.64
N VAL A 1023 51.72 -27.09 18.39
CA VAL A 1023 51.76 -25.79 19.09
C VAL A 1023 51.58 -24.70 18.04
N CYS A 1024 50.53 -23.87 18.17
CA CYS A 1024 50.17 -22.89 17.13
C CYS A 1024 51.08 -21.65 17.21
N GLU A 1025 51.81 -21.39 16.13
CA GLU A 1025 52.80 -20.31 15.99
C GLU A 1025 52.22 -19.09 15.26
N GLY A 1026 51.14 -19.30 14.52
CA GLY A 1026 50.38 -18.28 13.81
C GLY A 1026 49.29 -18.92 12.95
N GLY A 1027 48.21 -18.19 12.72
CA GLY A 1027 47.13 -18.61 11.85
C GLY A 1027 46.41 -17.42 11.25
N ASN A 1028 45.68 -17.64 10.16
CA ASN A 1028 44.82 -16.65 9.53
C ASN A 1028 43.60 -17.32 8.86
N ASP A 1029 42.54 -16.53 8.71
CA ASP A 1029 41.27 -16.85 8.04
C ASP A 1029 41.11 -15.92 6.81
N ASP A 1030 41.36 -14.61 6.97
CA ASP A 1030 41.31 -13.59 5.90
C ASP A 1030 42.60 -12.75 5.88
N GLY A 1031 43.33 -12.74 4.77
CA GLY A 1031 44.56 -11.95 4.62
C GLY A 1031 44.31 -10.46 4.37
N PRO A 1032 44.65 -9.52 5.29
CA PRO A 1032 44.45 -8.09 5.04
C PRO A 1032 45.40 -7.51 3.97
N SER A 1033 46.43 -8.26 3.57
CA SER A 1033 47.31 -7.99 2.42
C SER A 1033 46.75 -8.56 1.09
N CYS A 1034 45.71 -9.38 1.15
CA CYS A 1034 45.30 -10.27 0.07
C CYS A 1034 44.16 -9.66 -0.76
N ASN A 1035 44.51 -8.63 -1.53
CA ASN A 1035 43.57 -7.90 -2.42
C ASN A 1035 43.10 -8.71 -3.65
N LEU A 1036 43.40 -10.01 -3.72
CA LEU A 1036 42.97 -10.93 -4.76
C LEU A 1036 41.90 -11.87 -4.19
N ASN A 1037 41.06 -12.44 -5.05
CA ASN A 1037 39.93 -13.30 -4.65
C ASN A 1037 38.91 -12.65 -3.68
N GLY A 1038 38.91 -11.32 -3.54
CA GLY A 1038 37.95 -10.60 -2.69
C GLY A 1038 38.33 -10.50 -1.21
N GLY A 1039 39.49 -11.00 -0.81
CA GLY A 1039 39.99 -10.97 0.58
C GLY A 1039 40.16 -12.35 1.22
N VAL A 1040 39.46 -13.37 0.70
CA VAL A 1040 39.27 -14.71 1.28
C VAL A 1040 40.46 -15.67 1.11
N SER A 1041 41.67 -15.14 1.08
CA SER A 1041 42.88 -15.96 1.02
C SER A 1041 43.81 -15.57 2.16
N SER A 1042 44.44 -16.58 2.77
CA SER A 1042 45.15 -16.42 4.03
C SER A 1042 46.66 -16.23 3.88
N GLU A 1043 47.19 -15.35 4.72
CA GLU A 1043 48.63 -15.11 4.85
C GLU A 1043 49.04 -15.03 6.32
N VAL A 1044 50.08 -15.76 6.70
CA VAL A 1044 50.62 -15.84 8.07
C VAL A 1044 52.11 -15.51 8.04
N THR A 1045 52.54 -14.51 8.82
CA THR A 1045 53.96 -14.23 9.06
C THR A 1045 54.32 -14.56 10.50
N PHE A 1046 55.34 -15.40 10.69
CA PHE A 1046 55.80 -15.85 12.00
C PHE A 1046 57.33 -15.74 12.12
N THR A 1047 57.83 -15.64 13.36
CA THR A 1047 59.28 -15.57 13.62
C THR A 1047 59.85 -16.98 13.71
N ALA A 1048 60.52 -17.45 12.66
CA ALA A 1048 60.96 -18.84 12.59
C ALA A 1048 62.36 -19.04 13.20
N LEU A 1049 62.47 -19.90 14.21
CA LEU A 1049 63.75 -20.29 14.79
C LEU A 1049 64.57 -21.11 13.79
N ALA A 1050 65.87 -20.83 13.69
CA ALA A 1050 66.77 -21.50 12.75
C ALA A 1050 66.85 -23.01 13.01
N GLY A 1051 66.56 -23.82 11.99
CA GLY A 1051 66.61 -25.28 12.06
C GLY A 1051 65.38 -25.98 12.64
N THR A 1052 64.36 -25.25 13.11
CA THR A 1052 63.10 -25.84 13.59
C THR A 1052 62.17 -26.16 12.42
N THR A 1053 61.63 -27.39 12.35
CA THR A 1053 60.60 -27.75 11.35
C THR A 1053 59.22 -27.32 11.82
N TYR A 1054 58.60 -26.45 11.03
CA TYR A 1054 57.21 -26.03 11.17
C TYR A 1054 56.32 -26.82 10.21
N ARG A 1055 55.07 -27.05 10.61
CA ARG A 1055 54.01 -27.68 9.82
C ARG A 1055 53.04 -26.60 9.39
N ILE A 1056 52.71 -26.57 8.10
CA ILE A 1056 51.73 -25.66 7.53
C ILE A 1056 50.51 -26.51 7.20
N PHE A 1057 49.37 -26.16 7.75
CA PHE A 1057 48.11 -26.81 7.49
C PHE A 1057 47.22 -25.86 6.69
N VAL A 1058 46.81 -26.29 5.49
CA VAL A 1058 45.93 -25.53 4.60
C VAL A 1058 44.57 -26.21 4.63
N THR A 1059 43.54 -25.47 5.02
CA THR A 1059 42.14 -25.92 5.01
C THR A 1059 41.24 -24.79 4.51
N GLY A 1060 39.92 -24.99 4.44
CA GLY A 1060 38.96 -23.95 4.08
C GLY A 1060 38.14 -23.43 5.24
N PHE A 1061 37.38 -22.37 5.01
CA PHE A 1061 36.39 -21.82 5.94
C PHE A 1061 35.02 -22.50 5.76
N ASN A 1062 34.31 -22.83 6.85
CA ASN A 1062 32.96 -23.41 6.84
C ASN A 1062 32.76 -24.69 5.99
N GLY A 1063 33.82 -25.46 5.74
CA GLY A 1063 33.76 -26.67 4.90
C GLY A 1063 34.15 -26.47 3.44
N ASP A 1064 34.62 -25.28 3.04
CA ASP A 1064 35.08 -25.03 1.67
C ASP A 1064 36.33 -25.89 1.33
N GLU A 1065 36.36 -26.41 0.11
CA GLU A 1065 37.48 -27.17 -0.45
C GLU A 1065 37.79 -26.69 -1.87
N GLY A 1066 39.05 -26.77 -2.29
CA GLY A 1066 39.45 -26.32 -3.63
C GLY A 1066 40.93 -26.52 -3.95
N THR A 1067 41.40 -25.83 -4.98
CA THR A 1067 42.81 -25.74 -5.37
C THR A 1067 43.43 -24.48 -4.77
N PHE A 1068 44.64 -24.58 -4.24
CA PHE A 1068 45.38 -23.44 -3.69
C PHE A 1068 46.81 -23.38 -4.22
N VAL A 1069 47.39 -22.18 -4.20
CA VAL A 1069 48.81 -21.95 -4.47
C VAL A 1069 49.48 -21.42 -3.21
N LEU A 1070 50.21 -22.28 -2.50
CA LEU A 1070 50.93 -21.95 -1.28
C LEU A 1070 52.35 -21.45 -1.60
N ARG A 1071 52.70 -20.26 -1.12
CA ARG A 1071 54.02 -19.63 -1.28
C ARG A 1071 54.67 -19.34 0.07
N ALA A 1072 55.97 -19.60 0.18
CA ALA A 1072 56.78 -19.25 1.35
C ALA A 1072 57.82 -18.18 1.01
N THR A 1073 57.92 -17.11 1.80
CA THR A 1073 58.88 -16.00 1.61
C THR A 1073 59.60 -15.69 2.93
N CYS A 1074 60.89 -15.36 2.87
CA CYS A 1074 61.75 -15.19 4.04
C CYS A 1074 62.58 -13.90 3.91
N ALA A 1075 62.74 -13.14 5.00
CA ALA A 1075 63.44 -11.85 4.97
C ALA A 1075 64.97 -12.00 4.84
N SER A 1076 65.61 -11.07 4.12
CA SER A 1076 67.07 -11.00 3.95
C SER A 1076 67.71 -10.10 5.01
N PRO A 1077 68.89 -10.43 5.57
CA PRO A 1077 69.50 -9.63 6.64
C PRO A 1077 69.97 -8.24 6.17
N PRO A 1078 70.06 -7.25 7.09
CA PRO A 1078 70.68 -5.96 6.82
C PRO A 1078 72.20 -6.10 6.59
N PRO A 1079 72.84 -5.13 5.89
CA PRO A 1079 74.27 -5.17 5.57
C PRO A 1079 75.13 -5.12 6.84
N THR A 1080 76.38 -5.58 6.80
CA THR A 1080 77.30 -5.47 7.95
C THR A 1080 78.60 -4.78 7.56
N ILE A 1081 79.14 -3.94 8.44
CA ILE A 1081 80.49 -3.39 8.33
C ILE A 1081 81.42 -4.23 9.23
N ALA A 1082 82.49 -4.71 8.62
CA ALA A 1082 83.57 -5.42 9.30
C ALA A 1082 84.74 -4.49 9.67
N GLN A 1083 85.11 -3.53 8.81
CA GLN A 1083 86.27 -2.66 9.04
C GLN A 1083 86.20 -1.31 8.30
N LEU A 1084 86.86 -0.29 8.88
CA LEU A 1084 87.18 1.01 8.27
C LEU A 1084 88.70 1.18 8.13
N SER A 1085 89.18 1.72 7.00
CA SER A 1085 90.61 2.01 6.79
C SER A 1085 90.82 3.30 5.98
N PRO A 1086 91.52 4.33 6.53
CA PRO A 1086 91.91 4.46 7.93
C PRO A 1086 90.66 4.59 8.84
N ALA A 1087 90.79 4.28 10.13
CA ALA A 1087 89.70 4.43 11.11
C ALA A 1087 89.67 5.81 11.81
N SER A 1088 90.57 6.73 11.42
CA SER A 1088 90.57 8.11 11.91
C SER A 1088 91.18 9.08 10.89
N GLY A 1089 90.85 10.36 11.01
CA GLY A 1089 91.39 11.44 10.18
C GLY A 1089 90.54 12.71 10.25
N PRO A 1090 91.05 13.86 9.78
CA PRO A 1090 90.27 15.09 9.73
C PRO A 1090 89.18 15.01 8.64
N VAL A 1091 88.24 15.96 8.69
CA VAL A 1091 87.28 16.22 7.61
C VAL A 1091 88.00 16.27 6.24
N GLY A 1092 87.46 15.55 5.26
CA GLY A 1092 88.05 15.40 3.91
C GLY A 1092 88.91 14.15 3.71
N THR A 1093 89.17 13.35 4.75
CA THR A 1093 89.88 12.06 4.62
C THR A 1093 89.06 11.05 3.81
N THR A 1094 89.68 10.33 2.88
CA THR A 1094 89.03 9.20 2.17
C THR A 1094 89.24 7.89 2.95
N VAL A 1095 88.18 7.11 3.09
CA VAL A 1095 88.07 5.90 3.92
C VAL A 1095 87.49 4.76 3.11
N THR A 1096 88.13 3.59 3.13
CA THR A 1096 87.57 2.34 2.61
C THR A 1096 86.83 1.60 3.73
N ILE A 1097 85.60 1.23 3.45
CA ILE A 1097 84.67 0.47 4.30
C ILE A 1097 84.58 -0.94 3.70
N THR A 1098 84.80 -1.96 4.52
CA THR A 1098 84.68 -3.39 4.14
C THR A 1098 83.67 -4.10 5.01
N GLY A 1099 82.93 -5.07 4.43
CA GLY A 1099 81.77 -5.68 5.07
C GLY A 1099 81.01 -6.66 4.16
N THR A 1100 79.71 -6.85 4.40
CA THR A 1100 78.82 -7.71 3.58
C THR A 1100 77.59 -6.96 3.07
N ASP A 1101 77.05 -7.44 1.95
CA ASP A 1101 75.74 -7.08 1.39
C ASP A 1101 75.57 -5.59 1.04
N PHE A 1102 76.67 -4.95 0.61
CA PHE A 1102 76.72 -3.54 0.18
C PHE A 1102 76.19 -3.29 -1.24
N THR A 1103 75.82 -4.34 -1.98
CA THR A 1103 75.21 -4.21 -3.31
C THR A 1103 73.91 -3.41 -3.21
N GLY A 1104 73.82 -2.28 -3.91
CA GLY A 1104 72.66 -1.39 -3.84
C GLY A 1104 72.63 -0.47 -2.61
N ALA A 1105 73.77 -0.20 -1.96
CA ALA A 1105 73.84 0.77 -0.86
C ALA A 1105 73.31 2.17 -1.27
N THR A 1106 72.33 2.66 -0.52
CA THR A 1106 71.60 3.91 -0.74
C THR A 1106 72.11 5.08 0.11
N ALA A 1107 72.93 4.83 1.14
CA ALA A 1107 73.67 5.86 1.86
C ALA A 1107 74.92 5.31 2.56
N VAL A 1108 75.96 6.14 2.67
CA VAL A 1108 76.97 6.06 3.73
C VAL A 1108 76.83 7.29 4.62
N ARG A 1109 76.96 7.12 5.94
CA ARG A 1109 76.87 8.20 6.93
C ARG A 1109 77.99 8.09 7.96
N PHE A 1110 78.67 9.19 8.29
CA PHE A 1110 79.63 9.30 9.39
C PHE A 1110 78.96 10.04 10.54
N ASN A 1111 78.77 9.36 11.68
CA ASN A 1111 78.00 9.84 12.83
C ASN A 1111 76.65 10.48 12.42
N GLY A 1112 75.89 9.77 11.57
CA GLY A 1112 74.61 10.22 11.01
C GLY A 1112 74.71 11.17 9.80
N LEU A 1113 75.83 11.87 9.59
CA LEU A 1113 75.99 12.84 8.50
C LEU A 1113 76.35 12.14 7.17
N ARG A 1114 75.58 12.38 6.10
CA ARG A 1114 75.70 11.66 4.82
C ARG A 1114 77.01 12.03 4.10
N ALA A 1115 77.76 11.02 3.67
CA ALA A 1115 79.02 11.17 2.94
C ALA A 1115 78.84 10.96 1.43
N THR A 1116 79.78 11.47 0.63
CA THR A 1116 79.97 11.02 -0.75
C THR A 1116 80.72 9.69 -0.76
N TYR A 1117 80.26 8.73 -1.55
CA TYR A 1117 80.81 7.38 -1.59
C TYR A 1117 80.67 6.72 -2.97
N THR A 1118 81.42 5.65 -3.17
CA THR A 1118 81.38 4.77 -4.35
C THR A 1118 81.34 3.33 -3.87
N VAL A 1119 80.36 2.55 -4.35
CA VAL A 1119 80.29 1.11 -4.08
C VAL A 1119 81.25 0.41 -5.02
N ASN A 1120 82.27 -0.24 -4.46
CA ASN A 1120 83.32 -0.93 -5.23
C ASN A 1120 82.93 -2.39 -5.50
N SER A 1121 82.26 -3.02 -4.56
CA SER A 1121 81.75 -4.41 -4.66
C SER A 1121 80.62 -4.64 -3.63
N ALA A 1122 80.05 -5.85 -3.65
CA ALA A 1122 79.13 -6.33 -2.61
C ALA A 1122 79.71 -6.29 -1.17
N THR A 1123 81.03 -6.12 -1.02
CA THR A 1123 81.76 -6.19 0.24
C THR A 1123 82.65 -4.98 0.52
N SER A 1124 82.68 -3.98 -0.38
CA SER A 1124 83.54 -2.79 -0.23
C SER A 1124 82.89 -1.51 -0.78
N ILE A 1125 83.02 -0.44 0.00
CA ILE A 1125 82.65 0.93 -0.36
C ILE A 1125 83.83 1.85 -0.04
N THR A 1126 84.08 2.88 -0.87
CA THR A 1126 85.00 3.97 -0.51
C THR A 1126 84.20 5.26 -0.31
N ALA A 1127 84.42 5.97 0.80
CA ALA A 1127 83.67 7.16 1.19
C ALA A 1127 84.60 8.25 1.73
N THR A 1128 84.22 9.53 1.59
CA THR A 1128 85.03 10.66 2.09
C THR A 1128 84.36 11.31 3.30
N VAL A 1129 85.13 11.54 4.38
CA VAL A 1129 84.65 12.12 5.65
C VAL A 1129 84.05 13.51 5.40
N PRO A 1130 82.72 13.70 5.58
CA PRO A 1130 82.04 14.92 5.15
C PRO A 1130 82.31 16.11 6.07
N THR A 1131 82.13 17.33 5.54
CA THR A 1131 82.28 18.57 6.30
C THR A 1131 81.27 18.67 7.43
N GLY A 1132 81.76 18.80 8.67
CA GLY A 1132 80.92 18.81 9.87
C GLY A 1132 80.75 17.44 10.52
N ALA A 1133 81.38 16.38 10.00
CA ALA A 1133 81.46 15.10 10.70
C ALA A 1133 82.16 15.26 12.07
N THR A 1134 81.66 14.58 13.08
CA THR A 1134 82.29 14.40 14.39
C THR A 1134 82.63 12.92 14.59
N THR A 1135 83.49 12.62 15.56
CA THR A 1135 83.76 11.23 15.97
C THR A 1135 82.48 10.49 16.30
N GLY A 1136 82.30 9.30 15.72
CA GLY A 1136 81.12 8.45 15.91
C GLY A 1136 81.00 7.40 14.81
N ASP A 1137 79.92 6.62 14.86
CA ASP A 1137 79.78 5.43 14.01
C ASP A 1137 79.47 5.75 12.55
N VAL A 1138 80.13 5.00 11.67
CA VAL A 1138 79.88 4.97 10.24
C VAL A 1138 78.86 3.89 9.93
N PHE A 1139 77.85 4.22 9.15
CA PHE A 1139 76.78 3.31 8.72
C PHE A 1139 76.69 3.24 7.20
N VAL A 1140 76.47 2.03 6.69
CA VAL A 1140 76.00 1.76 5.32
C VAL A 1140 74.52 1.41 5.40
N ALA A 1141 73.69 2.01 4.54
CA ALA A 1141 72.28 1.66 4.40
C ALA A 1141 72.01 1.07 3.02
N THR A 1142 71.18 0.03 2.96
CA THR A 1142 70.63 -0.60 1.75
C THR A 1142 69.10 -0.67 1.90
N PRO A 1143 68.33 -1.14 0.89
CA PRO A 1143 66.90 -1.38 1.06
C PRO A 1143 66.56 -2.40 2.17
N ASN A 1144 67.51 -3.28 2.54
CA ASN A 1144 67.34 -4.30 3.58
C ASN A 1144 67.64 -3.77 5.00
N GLY A 1145 68.04 -2.51 5.15
CA GLY A 1145 68.28 -1.87 6.45
C GLY A 1145 69.62 -1.13 6.55
N ALA A 1146 69.91 -0.63 7.75
CA ALA A 1146 71.20 -0.02 8.10
C ALA A 1146 72.11 -1.03 8.79
N SER A 1147 73.42 -0.87 8.60
CA SER A 1147 74.43 -1.77 9.16
C SER A 1147 74.61 -1.67 10.68
N ASN A 1148 75.35 -2.62 11.25
CA ASN A 1148 75.77 -2.66 12.66
C ASN A 1148 76.56 -1.43 13.18
N GLY A 1149 77.11 -0.60 12.29
CA GLY A 1149 77.89 0.60 12.66
C GLY A 1149 79.37 0.30 12.94
N SER A 1150 80.25 1.27 12.71
CA SER A 1150 81.67 1.14 13.02
C SER A 1150 82.33 2.50 13.32
N LEU A 1151 83.00 2.63 14.46
CA LEU A 1151 83.50 3.91 14.96
C LEU A 1151 84.61 4.51 14.07
N PHE A 1152 84.40 5.73 13.59
CA PHE A 1152 85.44 6.57 12.98
C PHE A 1152 85.77 7.78 13.85
N THR A 1153 87.06 8.04 14.09
CA THR A 1153 87.50 9.19 14.90
C THR A 1153 87.87 10.39 14.02
N VAL A 1154 87.09 11.46 14.10
CA VAL A 1154 87.39 12.72 13.41
C VAL A 1154 88.38 13.53 14.25
N THR A 1155 89.55 13.80 13.68
CA THR A 1155 90.59 14.58 14.36
C THR A 1155 90.49 16.08 14.06
N ALA A 1156 90.81 16.91 15.05
CA ALA A 1156 90.71 18.36 14.94
C ALA A 1156 91.79 18.95 14.01
N ILE A 1157 91.43 19.98 13.24
CA ILE A 1157 92.38 20.75 12.42
C ILE A 1157 93.20 21.66 13.34
N SER A 1158 94.43 21.26 13.65
CA SER A 1158 95.36 22.05 14.45
C SER A 1158 96.13 23.05 13.58
N ALA A 1159 95.93 24.35 13.84
CA ALA A 1159 96.75 25.41 13.24
C ALA A 1159 98.12 25.44 13.96
N THR A 1160 99.18 25.01 13.28
CA THR A 1160 100.55 25.15 13.78
C THR A 1160 100.97 26.62 13.69
N ALA A 1161 101.47 27.19 14.79
CA ALA A 1161 102.02 28.55 14.77
C ALA A 1161 103.35 28.56 14.00
N ASN A 1162 103.31 28.96 12.74
CA ASN A 1162 104.53 29.16 11.95
C ASN A 1162 104.93 30.64 12.02
N ALA A 1163 106.15 30.91 12.50
CA ALA A 1163 106.65 32.26 12.74
C ALA A 1163 107.10 32.94 11.43
N ALA A 1164 106.14 33.28 10.57
CA ALA A 1164 106.33 34.12 9.39
C ALA A 1164 105.15 35.09 9.29
N LYS A 1165 105.44 36.38 9.04
CA LYS A 1165 104.49 37.51 9.04
C LYS A 1165 103.14 37.15 8.42
N SER A 1166 102.04 37.40 9.15
CA SER A 1166 100.69 37.18 8.65
C SER A 1166 100.45 38.04 7.39
N GLU A 1167 99.92 37.42 6.34
CA GLU A 1167 99.58 38.07 5.06
C GLU A 1167 98.53 39.18 5.23
N PHE A 1168 97.82 39.16 6.36
CA PHE A 1168 96.82 40.14 6.75
C PHE A 1168 96.98 40.54 8.21
N SER A 1169 96.42 41.69 8.55
CA SER A 1169 96.22 42.18 9.92
C SER A 1169 94.74 42.42 10.16
N VAL A 1170 94.27 42.15 11.38
CA VAL A 1170 92.89 42.39 11.82
C VAL A 1170 92.85 43.35 13.00
N TRP A 1171 91.94 44.33 12.94
CA TRP A 1171 91.76 45.37 13.95
C TRP A 1171 90.33 45.95 13.89
N PRO A 1172 89.74 46.43 15.00
CA PRO A 1172 90.19 46.25 16.38
C PRO A 1172 90.05 44.77 16.81
N ASN A 1173 90.54 44.40 17.99
CA ASN A 1173 90.19 43.09 18.55
C ASN A 1173 88.66 43.09 18.79
N PRO A 1174 87.91 42.12 18.24
CA PRO A 1174 86.46 42.23 18.19
C PRO A 1174 85.82 41.93 19.54
N ILE A 1175 84.79 42.70 19.89
CA ILE A 1175 84.00 42.52 21.11
C ILE A 1175 82.64 41.90 20.76
N ALA A 1176 82.16 40.99 21.61
CA ALA A 1176 80.88 40.32 21.44
C ALA A 1176 79.72 41.31 21.25
N ALA A 1177 78.87 41.02 20.26
CA ALA A 1177 77.61 41.70 19.96
C ALA A 1177 77.62 43.22 19.60
N LYS A 1178 78.76 43.94 19.60
CA LYS A 1178 78.79 45.39 19.29
C LYS A 1178 79.91 45.87 18.34
N GLY A 1179 80.63 44.97 17.66
CA GLY A 1179 81.79 45.30 16.81
C GLY A 1179 81.69 44.90 15.33
N THR A 1180 82.61 45.47 14.54
CA THR A 1180 82.97 44.99 13.19
C THR A 1180 84.48 44.72 13.19
N LEU A 1181 84.89 43.58 12.65
CA LEU A 1181 86.29 43.22 12.48
C LEU A 1181 86.77 43.70 11.11
N HIS A 1182 87.69 44.67 11.08
CA HIS A 1182 88.31 45.11 9.84
C HIS A 1182 89.58 44.30 9.59
N LEU A 1183 89.75 43.86 8.35
CA LEU A 1183 90.88 43.07 7.88
C LEU A 1183 91.58 43.82 6.75
N THR A 1184 92.91 43.90 6.83
CA THR A 1184 93.76 44.50 5.80
C THR A 1184 94.80 43.47 5.34
N LEU A 1185 94.82 43.17 4.04
CA LEU A 1185 95.87 42.40 3.38
C LEU A 1185 97.12 43.26 3.20
N ALA A 1186 98.30 42.67 3.39
CA ALA A 1186 99.59 43.32 3.11
C ALA A 1186 99.80 43.67 1.63
N LEU A 1187 99.07 43.01 0.71
CA LEU A 1187 99.01 43.32 -0.72
C LEU A 1187 97.58 43.12 -1.24
N PRO A 1188 97.05 44.00 -2.11
CA PRO A 1188 95.72 43.83 -2.70
C PRO A 1188 95.56 42.52 -3.47
N ALA A 1189 94.35 41.95 -3.45
CA ALA A 1189 93.98 40.75 -4.18
C ALA A 1189 92.92 41.03 -5.25
N LYS A 1190 92.97 40.33 -6.39
CA LYS A 1190 91.85 40.33 -7.37
C LYS A 1190 90.60 39.67 -6.79
N SER A 1191 90.79 38.57 -6.05
CA SER A 1191 89.75 37.90 -5.30
C SER A 1191 90.37 37.26 -4.04
N ALA A 1192 89.65 37.34 -2.93
CA ALA A 1192 90.01 36.74 -1.66
C ALA A 1192 88.74 36.30 -0.93
N SER A 1193 88.86 35.26 -0.11
CA SER A 1193 87.77 34.74 0.72
C SER A 1193 88.19 34.66 2.18
N LEU A 1194 87.31 35.11 3.06
CA LEU A 1194 87.41 35.07 4.51
C LEU A 1194 86.48 33.98 5.02
N ALA A 1195 86.95 33.14 5.94
CA ALA A 1195 86.13 32.16 6.65
C ALA A 1195 86.47 32.19 8.13
N LEU A 1196 85.59 32.78 8.94
CA LEU A 1196 85.66 32.72 10.41
C LEU A 1196 84.99 31.43 10.88
N ARG A 1197 85.74 30.61 11.62
CA ARG A 1197 85.30 29.33 12.17
C ARG A 1197 85.45 29.34 13.69
N ASN A 1198 84.60 28.61 14.41
CA ASN A 1198 84.82 28.36 15.83
C ASN A 1198 85.92 27.30 16.04
N VAL A 1199 86.34 27.07 17.28
CA VAL A 1199 87.35 26.04 17.62
C VAL A 1199 86.92 24.59 17.30
N LEU A 1200 85.64 24.35 17.00
CA LEU A 1200 85.12 23.06 16.52
C LEU A 1200 85.18 22.95 14.98
N GLY A 1201 85.77 23.92 14.28
CA GLY A 1201 85.90 23.97 12.83
C GLY A 1201 84.62 24.36 12.08
N GLN A 1202 83.50 24.56 12.79
CA GLN A 1202 82.22 24.96 12.20
C GLN A 1202 82.35 26.37 11.62
N LEU A 1203 81.80 26.58 10.43
CA LEU A 1203 81.80 27.89 9.78
C LEU A 1203 80.79 28.81 10.48
N VAL A 1204 81.26 29.96 10.92
CA VAL A 1204 80.50 30.94 11.70
C VAL A 1204 80.14 32.14 10.83
N SER A 1205 81.09 32.60 10.01
CA SER A 1205 80.87 33.66 9.03
C SER A 1205 81.83 33.51 7.85
N THR A 1206 81.42 33.93 6.66
CA THR A 1206 82.26 33.89 5.45
C THR A 1206 81.99 35.11 4.58
N ARG A 1207 83.01 35.61 3.89
CA ARG A 1207 82.90 36.76 2.97
C ARG A 1207 83.95 36.70 1.87
N THR A 1208 83.55 36.90 0.63
CA THR A 1208 84.48 37.20 -0.48
C THR A 1208 84.68 38.71 -0.65
N PHE A 1209 85.86 39.11 -1.08
CA PHE A 1209 86.21 40.51 -1.35
C PHE A 1209 87.34 40.61 -2.39
N SER A 1210 87.55 41.83 -2.89
CA SER A 1210 88.68 42.21 -3.74
C SER A 1210 89.29 43.51 -3.23
N GLY A 1211 90.52 43.81 -3.66
CA GLY A 1211 91.33 44.88 -3.07
C GLY A 1211 92.10 44.41 -1.84
N SER A 1212 92.50 45.35 -0.98
CA SER A 1212 93.36 45.11 0.19
C SER A 1212 92.63 45.15 1.53
N THR A 1213 91.33 45.47 1.59
CA THR A 1213 90.59 45.59 2.86
C THR A 1213 89.22 44.93 2.81
N ALA A 1214 88.79 44.36 3.93
CA ALA A 1214 87.48 43.76 4.10
C ALA A 1214 86.96 43.94 5.53
N GLU A 1215 85.66 43.79 5.70
CA GLU A 1215 85.00 43.88 7.01
C GLU A 1215 84.16 42.64 7.26
N LEU A 1216 84.17 42.16 8.49
CA LEU A 1216 83.34 41.05 8.94
C LEU A 1216 82.57 41.47 10.19
N SER A 1217 81.24 41.45 10.13
CA SER A 1217 80.42 41.74 11.31
C SER A 1217 80.65 40.68 12.38
N THR A 1218 80.83 41.12 13.63
CA THR A 1218 80.89 40.23 14.80
C THR A 1218 79.63 40.32 15.67
N ALA A 1219 78.56 40.95 15.13
CA ALA A 1219 77.24 40.94 15.76
C ALA A 1219 76.71 39.51 15.87
N GLY A 1220 76.23 39.14 17.05
CA GLY A 1220 75.72 37.79 17.34
C GLY A 1220 76.79 36.72 17.65
N LEU A 1221 78.09 37.06 17.62
CA LEU A 1221 79.13 36.15 18.08
C LEU A 1221 79.21 36.13 19.62
N ALA A 1222 79.41 34.94 20.17
CA ALA A 1222 79.70 34.75 21.59
C ALA A 1222 81.17 35.07 21.90
N ALA A 1223 81.46 35.46 23.15
CA ALA A 1223 82.84 35.59 23.61
C ALA A 1223 83.56 34.23 23.51
N GLY A 1224 84.77 34.21 22.96
CA GLY A 1224 85.51 32.99 22.71
C GLY A 1224 86.60 33.11 21.65
N THR A 1225 87.34 32.02 21.47
CA THR A 1225 88.38 31.92 20.43
C THR A 1225 87.78 31.43 19.12
N TYR A 1226 88.17 32.07 18.01
CA TYR A 1226 87.81 31.73 16.64
C TYR A 1226 89.08 31.63 15.77
N LEU A 1227 88.96 30.96 14.62
CA LEU A 1227 89.99 30.85 13.60
C LEU A 1227 89.50 31.56 12.33
N LEU A 1228 90.17 32.63 11.94
CA LEU A 1228 89.92 33.35 10.70
C LEU A 1228 90.89 32.84 9.63
N THR A 1229 90.35 32.14 8.64
CA THR A 1229 91.09 31.73 7.44
C THR A 1229 90.89 32.76 6.33
N VAL A 1230 91.97 33.11 5.65
CA VAL A 1230 92.00 33.98 4.48
C VAL A 1230 92.61 33.21 3.33
N GLN A 1231 91.80 32.92 2.32
CA GLN A 1231 92.24 32.27 1.08
C GLN A 1231 92.19 33.30 -0.04
N THR A 1232 93.36 33.86 -0.36
CA THR A 1232 93.63 34.73 -1.50
C THR A 1232 93.79 33.90 -2.77
N GLU A 1233 93.28 34.39 -3.90
CA GLU A 1233 93.41 33.69 -5.19
C GLU A 1233 94.89 33.54 -5.58
N GLY A 1234 95.31 32.31 -5.88
CA GLY A 1234 96.70 31.99 -6.24
C GLY A 1234 97.73 32.00 -5.10
N ARG A 1235 97.30 32.09 -3.84
CA ARG A 1235 98.18 32.04 -2.65
C ARG A 1235 97.78 30.92 -1.69
N ALA A 1236 98.65 30.59 -0.73
CA ALA A 1236 98.33 29.62 0.32
C ALA A 1236 97.32 30.23 1.33
N PRO A 1237 96.40 29.44 1.90
CA PRO A 1237 95.47 29.94 2.92
C PRO A 1237 96.21 30.36 4.19
N SER A 1238 96.10 31.64 4.54
CA SER A 1238 96.62 32.20 5.78
C SER A 1238 95.58 32.06 6.89
N VAL A 1239 95.95 31.52 8.06
CA VAL A 1239 95.02 31.33 9.19
C VAL A 1239 95.51 32.10 10.42
N GLN A 1240 94.65 32.91 11.03
CA GLN A 1240 94.92 33.63 12.27
C GLN A 1240 93.90 33.29 13.35
N ARG A 1241 94.37 33.15 14.59
CA ARG A 1241 93.51 33.05 15.78
C ARG A 1241 92.99 34.45 16.13
N VAL A 1242 91.67 34.60 16.20
CA VAL A 1242 90.98 35.82 16.63
C VAL A 1242 90.24 35.52 17.92
N VAL A 1243 90.44 36.31 18.96
CA VAL A 1243 89.70 36.17 20.23
C VAL A 1243 88.63 37.24 20.23
N VAL A 1244 87.36 36.82 20.23
CA VAL A 1244 86.23 37.71 20.47
C VAL A 1244 86.09 37.83 21.98
N GLU A 1245 86.26 39.02 22.53
CA GLU A 1245 86.13 39.31 23.97
C GLU A 1245 84.67 39.58 24.38
#